data_AF-A0AAV8ZCN7-F1
#
_entry.id   AF-A0AAV8ZCN7-F1
#
_cell.length_a   1.000
_cell.length_b   1.000
_cell.length_c   1.000
_cell.angle_alpha   90.00
_cell.angle_beta   90.00
_cell.angle_gamma   90.00
#
_symmetry.space_group_name_H-M   'P 1'
#
loop_
_entity.id
_entity.type
_entity.pdbx_description
1 polymer ?
#
loop_
_entity_poly.entity_id
_entity_poly.type
_entity_poly.pdbx_seq_one_letter_code
_entity_poly.pdbx_strand_id
1 'polypeptide(L)'
;MFASLKNKIREETGSDLSKLTAKITSTTVQKIESIRGRSHQGSTSSLNSIVSSDGVREDGPVDSEEYRRRLAKIESEFGRKLEQKELEWREIANEKNRQLQTLEKEKDEAYRQISNLKDSLKIAEEFKQKIIEHQENNEQIGNLQNQELSKVKQLVLLREQELAEKTTALKDANIQLEKLRNEVGRLRRQEELLSDVQDDLESLRHSSSRDLAHLATQLAKSEQERKYLSDLVVILRQSANDSSPDETVASERRLLEQRLEEAHLHLADIKTSWSDKIASLETQVGRLSRQAAEEGSERRRAVQEKDKLLEKVKQLEAELECNRLDSTNKETKIKRLTDDVNELSAELKSLRSDNEEEITFLRTELDNAKTELKVVRKNLDNTESELDKTEDERSKLKISVDSEHLTNASLRQIITKLEKELGEEKSNSLNVQKTLTRVTSEKNTALLRNAEVSQQMELVKQNMRRQETDMNDMLSKLAHLEDENNKLKETKLIEQKLRNSIAELEDQVLEKNKNIKMLQLRLADMKKTLQQELRTPGNPNYHTDLMENNSAAVLTPTQVSTKNFPGMARRDEDDVNFKYLKHVVLKFLTSREYEAQHLIKAISTLLKFTPEEERLIQDTLDWKRSWFGSKPKYWGVQGLRAQLMVALRLRVPLRGVG
;
A
#
# COMPACT_ATOMS: atom_id res chain seq x y z
N MET A 1 -16.33 32.84 28.78
CA MET A 1 -15.44 32.05 27.90
C MET A 1 -14.59 32.92 26.97
N PHE A 2 -15.15 33.58 25.93
CA PHE A 2 -14.37 34.34 24.90
C PHE A 2 -13.23 35.24 25.43
N ALA A 3 -13.46 35.99 26.52
CA ALA A 3 -12.44 36.86 27.12
C ALA A 3 -11.19 36.10 27.64
N SER A 4 -11.37 34.88 28.16
CA SER A 4 -10.27 34.03 28.66
C SER A 4 -9.39 33.54 27.50
N LEU A 5 -10.03 33.07 26.41
CA LEU A 5 -9.32 32.67 25.19
C LEU A 5 -8.53 33.84 24.59
N LYS A 6 -9.13 35.05 24.57
CA LYS A 6 -8.47 36.26 24.06
C LYS A 6 -7.27 36.71 24.92
N ASN A 7 -7.32 36.50 26.25
CA ASN A 7 -6.18 36.72 27.13
C ASN A 7 -5.07 35.69 26.87
N LYS A 8 -5.40 34.39 26.81
CA LYS A 8 -4.40 33.33 26.63
C LYS A 8 -3.66 33.41 25.29
N ILE A 9 -4.35 33.78 24.21
CA ILE A 9 -3.71 34.03 22.90
C ILE A 9 -2.73 35.22 22.98
N ARG A 10 -3.07 36.30 23.70
CA ARG A 10 -2.17 37.45 23.89
C ARG A 10 -0.92 37.06 24.70
N GLU A 11 -1.08 36.15 25.65
CA GLU A 11 -0.03 35.63 26.53
C GLU A 11 0.94 34.70 25.76
N GLU A 12 0.43 33.82 24.90
CA GLU A 12 1.23 32.88 24.09
C GLU A 12 1.85 33.53 22.83
N THR A 13 1.28 34.61 22.28
CA THR A 13 1.75 35.25 21.02
C THR A 13 2.31 36.67 21.18
N GLY A 14 2.36 37.19 22.42
CA GLY A 14 3.01 38.47 22.76
C GLY A 14 2.45 39.72 22.08
N SER A 15 1.29 39.65 21.42
CA SER A 15 0.74 40.76 20.64
C SER A 15 -0.79 40.75 20.56
N ASP A 16 -1.40 41.94 20.53
CA ASP A 16 -2.85 42.08 20.45
C ASP A 16 -3.39 41.73 19.06
N LEU A 17 -4.46 40.92 19.05
CA LEU A 17 -5.15 40.42 17.86
C LEU A 17 -5.53 41.53 16.86
N SER A 18 -5.86 42.74 17.35
CA SER A 18 -6.18 43.91 16.53
C SER A 18 -5.05 44.36 15.59
N LYS A 19 -3.79 44.04 15.90
CA LYS A 19 -2.63 44.33 15.02
C LYS A 19 -2.51 43.31 13.88
N LEU A 20 -3.10 42.12 14.01
CA LEU A 20 -3.07 41.09 12.97
C LEU A 20 -4.06 41.42 11.83
N THR A 21 -5.27 41.87 12.17
CA THR A 21 -6.31 42.25 11.20
C THR A 21 -5.84 43.38 10.27
N ALA A 22 -5.12 44.37 10.80
CA ALA A 22 -4.52 45.46 10.01
C ALA A 22 -3.51 44.97 8.95
N LYS A 23 -2.81 43.86 9.22
CA LYS A 23 -1.80 43.29 8.31
C LYS A 23 -2.43 42.49 7.17
N ILE A 24 -3.59 41.87 7.42
CA ILE A 24 -4.37 41.13 6.41
C ILE A 24 -5.09 42.10 5.45
N THR A 25 -5.60 43.22 5.94
CA THR A 25 -6.22 44.25 5.09
C THR A 25 -5.22 44.95 4.17
N SER A 26 -3.96 45.11 4.58
CA SER A 26 -2.95 45.83 3.78
C SER A 26 -2.54 45.11 2.48
N THR A 27 -2.55 43.78 2.45
CA THR A 27 -2.12 43.00 1.28
C THR A 27 -3.22 42.80 0.24
N THR A 28 -4.49 42.90 0.61
CA THR A 28 -5.63 42.70 -0.32
C THR A 28 -5.94 43.96 -1.15
N VAL A 29 -5.67 45.15 -0.63
CA VAL A 29 -5.95 46.44 -1.31
C VAL A 29 -5.03 46.64 -2.54
N GLN A 30 -3.74 46.30 -2.43
CA GLN A 30 -2.74 46.53 -3.49
C GLN A 30 -2.93 45.70 -4.78
N LYS A 31 -3.99 44.89 -4.90
CA LYS A 31 -4.26 44.05 -6.09
C LYS A 31 -5.56 44.40 -6.84
N ILE A 32 -6.24 45.48 -6.47
CA ILE A 32 -7.51 45.90 -7.10
C ILE A 32 -7.38 47.23 -7.87
N GLU A 33 -6.33 48.01 -7.62
CA GLU A 33 -6.16 49.36 -8.19
C GLU A 33 -5.65 49.43 -9.64
N SER A 34 -5.21 48.32 -10.23
CA SER A 34 -4.69 48.29 -11.62
C SER A 34 -5.76 48.12 -12.71
N ILE A 35 -7.06 48.08 -12.36
CA ILE A 35 -8.16 47.82 -13.32
C ILE A 35 -9.21 48.96 -13.31
N ARG A 36 -8.76 50.22 -13.42
CA ARG A 36 -9.65 51.32 -13.84
C ARG A 36 -8.92 52.47 -14.55
N GLY A 37 -8.98 52.44 -15.89
CA GLY A 37 -9.03 53.65 -16.71
C GLY A 37 -7.72 54.24 -17.23
N ARG A 38 -7.48 54.03 -18.54
CA ARG A 38 -7.30 55.16 -19.47
C ARG A 38 -7.89 54.80 -20.83
N SER A 39 -8.63 55.75 -21.39
CA SER A 39 -9.21 55.72 -22.73
C SER A 39 -8.38 56.59 -23.70
N HIS A 40 -8.81 56.66 -24.97
CA HIS A 40 -8.07 57.21 -26.13
C HIS A 40 -6.97 56.28 -26.66
N GLN A 41 -6.76 56.09 -27.97
CA GLN A 41 -7.51 56.42 -29.20
C GLN A 41 -7.39 55.15 -30.11
N GLY A 42 -8.20 54.88 -31.13
CA GLY A 42 -8.80 55.80 -32.11
C GLY A 42 -7.97 55.79 -33.41
N SER A 43 -8.10 54.73 -34.22
CA SER A 43 -7.77 54.62 -35.66
C SER A 43 -8.01 53.15 -36.06
N THR A 44 -9.01 52.76 -36.86
CA THR A 44 -9.25 53.04 -38.29
C THR A 44 -8.08 52.65 -39.21
N SER A 45 -8.33 51.60 -39.99
CA SER A 45 -7.57 51.16 -41.16
C SER A 45 -7.03 52.29 -42.03
N SER A 46 -5.74 52.23 -42.38
CA SER A 46 -5.19 52.89 -43.56
C SER A 46 -4.48 51.87 -44.45
N LEU A 47 -5.09 51.57 -45.60
CA LEU A 47 -4.39 50.98 -46.73
C LEU A 47 -3.54 52.08 -47.36
N ASN A 48 -2.21 52.06 -47.18
CA ASN A 48 -1.23 52.66 -48.10
C ASN A 48 0.21 52.44 -47.61
N SER A 49 0.95 51.53 -48.27
CA SER A 49 2.43 51.52 -48.26
C SER A 49 3.01 50.66 -49.39
N ILE A 50 2.50 50.83 -50.63
CA ILE A 50 3.17 50.31 -51.84
C ILE A 50 3.73 51.51 -52.63
N VAL A 51 4.84 52.07 -52.15
CA VAL A 51 5.86 52.72 -52.97
C VAL A 51 7.21 52.51 -52.29
N SER A 52 8.13 51.88 -53.00
CA SER A 52 9.57 52.06 -52.81
C SER A 52 10.21 51.91 -54.17
N SER A 53 10.02 52.96 -54.97
CA SER A 53 10.73 53.15 -56.23
C SER A 53 12.18 53.50 -55.92
N ASP A 54 13.06 52.53 -56.10
CA ASP A 54 14.40 52.83 -56.60
C ASP A 54 14.53 52.18 -57.97
N GLY A 55 15.27 52.80 -58.88
CA GLY A 55 15.29 52.32 -60.25
C GLY A 55 16.47 52.85 -61.04
N VAL A 56 17.01 51.97 -61.88
CA VAL A 56 17.44 52.27 -63.26
C VAL A 56 17.72 50.94 -63.98
N ARG A 57 16.97 50.73 -65.08
CA ARG A 57 17.31 50.05 -66.34
C ARG A 57 18.25 48.83 -66.33
N GLU A 58 17.79 47.73 -66.95
CA GLU A 58 18.09 47.50 -68.38
C GLU A 58 17.04 46.59 -69.04
N ASP A 59 17.17 46.34 -70.35
CA ASP A 59 16.11 45.78 -71.21
C ASP A 59 15.84 44.27 -71.04
N GLY A 60 14.57 43.89 -71.22
CA GLY A 60 14.16 42.49 -71.38
C GLY A 60 12.64 42.26 -71.18
N PRO A 61 11.97 41.47 -72.03
CA PRO A 61 10.57 41.11 -71.83
C PRO A 61 10.45 40.07 -70.70
N VAL A 62 10.20 40.53 -69.47
CA VAL A 62 10.06 39.65 -68.29
C VAL A 62 8.79 38.81 -68.39
N ASP A 63 8.94 37.50 -68.21
CA ASP A 63 7.89 36.51 -68.37
C ASP A 63 6.78 36.64 -67.30
N SER A 64 5.52 36.64 -67.74
CA SER A 64 4.33 36.59 -66.88
C SER A 64 4.33 35.36 -65.97
N GLU A 65 4.90 34.25 -66.44
CA GLU A 65 5.07 33.02 -65.67
C GLU A 65 6.04 33.18 -64.49
N GLU A 66 7.01 34.11 -64.56
CA GLU A 66 7.96 34.35 -63.47
C GLU A 66 7.32 35.14 -62.32
N TYR A 67 6.52 36.16 -62.63
CA TYR A 67 5.72 36.87 -61.62
C TYR A 67 4.72 35.93 -60.94
N ARG A 68 4.06 35.05 -61.70
CA ARG A 68 3.16 34.03 -61.14
C ARG A 68 3.90 33.06 -60.21
N ARG A 69 5.12 32.63 -60.57
CA ARG A 69 6.00 31.81 -59.70
C ARG A 69 6.43 32.56 -58.43
N ARG A 70 6.72 33.87 -58.51
CA ARG A 70 7.07 34.67 -57.31
C ARG A 70 5.87 34.83 -56.36
N LEU A 71 4.67 35.09 -56.88
CA LEU A 71 3.43 35.13 -56.10
C LEU A 71 3.15 33.78 -55.43
N ALA A 72 3.12 32.68 -56.19
CA ALA A 72 2.88 31.34 -55.65
C ALA A 72 3.92 30.93 -54.58
N LYS A 73 5.18 31.38 -54.71
CA LYS A 73 6.22 31.17 -53.69
C LYS A 73 5.95 31.99 -52.42
N ILE A 74 5.52 33.24 -52.54
CA ILE A 74 5.15 34.10 -51.40
C ILE A 74 3.92 33.53 -50.68
N GLU A 75 2.90 33.08 -51.42
CA GLU A 75 1.71 32.41 -50.90
C GLU A 75 2.07 31.10 -50.18
N SER A 76 2.93 30.28 -50.78
CA SER A 76 3.46 29.05 -50.16
C SER A 76 4.23 29.36 -48.87
N GLU A 77 5.07 30.39 -48.86
CA GLU A 77 5.78 30.83 -47.66
C GLU A 77 4.85 31.36 -46.57
N PHE A 78 3.78 32.09 -46.92
CA PHE A 78 2.77 32.53 -45.95
C PHE A 78 1.96 31.36 -45.41
N GLY A 79 1.54 30.41 -46.26
CA GLY A 79 0.90 29.17 -45.85
C GLY A 79 1.76 28.39 -44.85
N ARG A 80 3.04 28.19 -45.17
CA ARG A 80 4.00 27.50 -44.27
C ARG A 80 4.25 28.25 -42.95
N LYS A 81 4.19 29.58 -42.96
CA LYS A 81 4.30 30.42 -41.74
C LYS A 81 3.02 30.34 -40.89
N LEU A 82 1.85 30.28 -41.52
CA LEU A 82 0.55 30.12 -40.86
C LEU A 82 0.42 28.73 -40.23
N GLU A 83 0.73 27.68 -40.99
CA GLU A 83 0.75 26.28 -40.55
C GLU A 83 1.74 26.08 -39.38
N GLN A 84 2.93 26.67 -39.46
CA GLN A 84 3.88 26.67 -38.34
C GLN A 84 3.31 27.38 -37.10
N LYS A 85 2.60 28.51 -37.25
CA LYS A 85 1.97 29.22 -36.12
C LYS A 85 0.80 28.45 -35.52
N GLU A 86 0.01 27.78 -36.33
CA GLU A 86 -1.06 26.90 -35.85
C GLU A 86 -0.48 25.71 -35.06
N LEU A 87 0.64 25.15 -35.52
CA LEU A 87 1.35 24.07 -34.83
C LEU A 87 1.94 24.55 -33.48
N GLU A 88 2.58 25.72 -33.45
CA GLU A 88 3.04 26.36 -32.19
C GLU A 88 1.87 26.60 -31.21
N TRP A 89 0.72 27.09 -31.69
CA TRP A 89 -0.47 27.30 -30.86
C TRP A 89 -1.06 25.98 -30.35
N ARG A 90 -1.06 24.93 -31.18
CA ARG A 90 -1.51 23.58 -30.84
C ARG A 90 -0.62 22.94 -29.77
N GLU A 91 0.70 23.14 -29.84
CA GLU A 91 1.65 22.72 -28.80
C GLU A 91 1.41 23.47 -27.47
N ILE A 92 1.22 24.80 -27.51
CA ILE A 92 0.90 25.60 -26.32
C ILE A 92 -0.43 25.16 -25.67
N ALA A 93 -1.46 24.89 -26.48
CA ALA A 93 -2.74 24.40 -26.01
C ALA A 93 -2.62 23.00 -25.36
N ASN A 94 -1.88 22.09 -26.00
CA ASN A 94 -1.62 20.75 -25.46
C ASN A 94 -0.84 20.80 -24.13
N GLU A 95 0.18 21.65 -24.02
CA GLU A 95 0.93 21.83 -22.78
C GLU A 95 0.08 22.47 -21.68
N LYS A 96 -0.80 23.43 -22.00
CA LYS A 96 -1.75 23.98 -21.02
C LYS A 96 -2.80 22.98 -20.56
N ASN A 97 -3.29 22.11 -21.45
CA ASN A 97 -4.17 21.01 -21.10
C ASN A 97 -3.45 19.98 -20.20
N ARG A 98 -2.18 19.69 -20.48
CA ARG A 98 -1.33 18.82 -19.65
C ARG A 98 -1.13 19.39 -18.23
N GLN A 99 -0.90 20.70 -18.12
CA GLN A 99 -0.77 21.42 -16.85
C GLN A 99 -2.08 21.46 -16.05
N LEU A 100 -3.23 21.56 -16.72
CA LEU A 100 -4.55 21.40 -16.09
C LEU A 100 -4.71 19.98 -15.52
N GLN A 101 -4.43 18.94 -16.30
CA GLN A 101 -4.56 17.55 -15.84
C GLN A 101 -3.62 17.19 -14.67
N THR A 102 -2.47 17.84 -14.52
CA THR A 102 -1.63 17.68 -13.33
C THR A 102 -2.23 18.39 -12.12
N LEU A 103 -2.70 19.63 -12.27
CA LEU A 103 -3.34 20.40 -11.20
C LEU A 103 -4.65 19.75 -10.72
N GLU A 104 -5.43 19.14 -11.61
CA GLU A 104 -6.64 18.39 -11.24
C GLU A 104 -6.31 17.16 -10.39
N LYS A 105 -5.26 16.42 -10.75
CA LYS A 105 -4.77 15.25 -9.97
C LYS A 105 -4.21 15.67 -8.62
N GLU A 106 -3.44 16.75 -8.56
CA GLU A 106 -2.93 17.32 -7.31
C GLU A 106 -4.07 17.79 -6.40
N LYS A 107 -5.11 18.41 -6.97
CA LYS A 107 -6.33 18.83 -6.27
C LYS A 107 -7.12 17.62 -5.74
N ASP A 108 -7.31 16.56 -6.54
CA ASP A 108 -8.02 15.35 -6.11
C ASP A 108 -7.24 14.57 -5.03
N GLU A 109 -5.92 14.50 -5.16
CA GLU A 109 -5.05 13.89 -4.14
C GLU A 109 -5.05 14.70 -2.83
N ALA A 110 -5.02 16.03 -2.90
CA ALA A 110 -5.19 16.88 -1.73
C ALA A 110 -6.57 16.67 -1.05
N TYR A 111 -7.64 16.49 -1.81
CA TYR A 111 -8.95 16.15 -1.24
C TYR A 111 -8.98 14.78 -0.55
N ARG A 112 -8.30 13.76 -1.08
CA ARG A 112 -8.13 12.46 -0.40
C ARG A 112 -7.37 12.60 0.91
N GLN A 113 -6.25 13.33 0.89
CA GLN A 113 -5.45 13.57 2.10
C GLN A 113 -6.26 14.33 3.16
N ILE A 114 -7.07 15.33 2.77
CA ILE A 114 -8.01 16.02 3.67
C ILE A 114 -9.07 15.08 4.24
N SER A 115 -9.59 14.11 3.46
CA SER A 115 -10.52 13.10 4.00
C SER A 115 -9.82 12.22 5.03
N ASN A 116 -8.70 11.59 4.66
CA ASN A 116 -7.95 10.69 5.53
C ASN A 116 -7.53 11.37 6.84
N LEU A 117 -7.20 12.67 6.80
CA LEU A 117 -6.88 13.46 8.00
C LEU A 117 -8.11 13.77 8.86
N LYS A 118 -9.30 13.99 8.26
CA LYS A 118 -10.57 14.12 9.02
C LYS A 118 -10.96 12.81 9.69
N ASP A 119 -10.83 11.69 8.99
CA ASP A 119 -11.14 10.36 9.53
C ASP A 119 -10.18 10.01 10.68
N SER A 120 -8.89 10.32 10.50
CA SER A 120 -7.87 10.19 11.56
C SER A 120 -8.15 11.11 12.76
N LEU A 121 -8.60 12.35 12.53
CA LEU A 121 -8.98 13.29 13.58
C LEU A 121 -10.20 12.79 14.37
N LYS A 122 -11.24 12.31 13.68
CA LYS A 122 -12.45 11.73 14.29
C LYS A 122 -12.10 10.55 15.19
N ILE A 123 -11.23 9.65 14.72
CA ILE A 123 -10.71 8.53 15.53
C ILE A 123 -9.95 9.03 16.76
N ALA A 124 -9.11 10.07 16.63
CA ALA A 124 -8.40 10.66 17.77
C ALA A 124 -9.34 11.36 18.77
N GLU A 125 -10.41 11.98 18.30
CA GLU A 125 -11.46 12.58 19.15
C GLU A 125 -12.26 11.50 19.90
N GLU A 126 -12.61 10.38 19.25
CA GLU A 126 -13.24 9.22 19.89
C GLU A 126 -12.34 8.56 20.94
N PHE A 127 -11.04 8.42 20.68
CA PHE A 127 -10.08 7.94 21.69
C PHE A 127 -9.95 8.91 22.86
N LYS A 128 -9.90 10.22 22.61
CA LYS A 128 -9.87 11.26 23.66
C LYS A 128 -11.13 11.19 24.54
N GLN A 129 -12.30 11.02 23.93
CA GLN A 129 -13.58 10.92 24.67
C GLN A 129 -13.57 9.70 25.60
N LYS A 130 -13.15 8.53 25.11
CA LYS A 130 -13.00 7.31 25.94
C LYS A 130 -12.00 7.47 27.09
N ILE A 131 -10.93 8.25 26.89
CA ILE A 131 -9.97 8.56 27.97
C ILE A 131 -10.62 9.42 29.06
N ILE A 132 -11.47 10.39 28.69
CA ILE A 132 -12.22 11.22 29.66
C ILE A 132 -13.22 10.36 30.42
N GLU A 133 -14.00 9.53 29.73
CA GLU A 133 -14.93 8.59 30.37
C GLU A 133 -14.21 7.62 31.32
N HIS A 134 -13.04 7.11 30.95
CA HIS A 134 -12.22 6.30 31.86
C HIS A 134 -11.66 7.10 33.06
N GLN A 135 -11.42 8.40 32.93
CA GLN A 135 -11.02 9.26 34.06
C GLN A 135 -12.21 9.49 35.00
N GLU A 136 -13.37 9.88 34.48
CA GLU A 136 -14.60 10.10 35.26
C GLU A 136 -15.03 8.83 36.01
N ASN A 137 -15.00 7.66 35.35
CA ASN A 137 -15.28 6.37 35.99
C ASN A 137 -14.28 6.03 37.11
N ASN A 138 -12.99 6.31 36.92
CA ASN A 138 -11.98 6.11 37.97
C ASN A 138 -12.17 7.06 39.16
N GLU A 139 -12.56 8.31 38.92
CA GLU A 139 -12.90 9.26 39.99
C GLU A 139 -14.15 8.82 40.76
N GLN A 140 -15.20 8.35 40.08
CA GLN A 140 -16.39 7.76 40.72
C GLN A 140 -16.02 6.55 41.60
N ILE A 141 -15.23 5.61 41.08
CA ILE A 141 -14.76 4.44 41.84
C ILE A 141 -13.92 4.89 43.06
N GLY A 142 -13.02 5.87 42.89
CA GLY A 142 -12.22 6.43 43.98
C GLY A 142 -13.07 7.12 45.06
N ASN A 143 -14.14 7.82 44.67
CA ASN A 143 -15.07 8.45 45.60
C ASN A 143 -15.87 7.40 46.40
N LEU A 144 -16.36 6.34 45.76
CA LEU A 144 -17.02 5.21 46.43
C LEU A 144 -16.07 4.49 47.40
N GLN A 145 -14.83 4.23 46.98
CA GLN A 145 -13.80 3.63 47.84
C GLN A 145 -13.48 4.51 49.06
N ASN A 146 -13.40 5.83 48.89
CA ASN A 146 -13.22 6.77 50.01
C ASN A 146 -14.43 6.81 50.95
N GLN A 147 -15.65 6.67 50.43
CA GLN A 147 -16.87 6.59 51.24
C GLN A 147 -16.90 5.30 52.07
N GLU A 148 -16.63 4.14 51.46
CA GLU A 148 -16.56 2.85 52.18
C GLU A 148 -15.41 2.82 53.19
N LEU A 149 -14.23 3.34 52.83
CA LEU A 149 -13.11 3.48 53.78
C LEU A 149 -13.48 4.35 54.98
N SER A 150 -14.31 5.38 54.78
CA SER A 150 -14.80 6.24 55.86
C SER A 150 -15.83 5.52 56.76
N LYS A 151 -16.75 4.75 56.17
CA LYS A 151 -17.68 3.87 56.92
C LYS A 151 -16.91 2.84 57.75
N VAL A 152 -15.91 2.18 57.16
CA VAL A 152 -15.05 1.20 57.86
C VAL A 152 -14.27 1.86 59.00
N LYS A 153 -13.67 3.04 58.80
CA LYS A 153 -13.01 3.80 59.87
C LYS A 153 -13.96 4.11 61.03
N GLN A 154 -15.19 4.52 60.74
CA GLN A 154 -16.20 4.80 61.78
C GLN A 154 -16.62 3.53 62.54
N LEU A 155 -16.77 2.39 61.85
CA LEU A 155 -17.06 1.11 62.49
C LEU A 155 -15.90 0.60 63.36
N VAL A 156 -14.65 0.80 62.94
CA VAL A 156 -13.46 0.49 63.76
C VAL A 156 -13.42 1.36 65.01
N LEU A 157 -13.60 2.68 64.88
CA LEU A 157 -13.60 3.61 66.02
C LEU A 157 -14.69 3.26 67.06
N LEU A 158 -15.91 2.93 66.59
CA LEU A 158 -16.99 2.46 67.47
C LEU A 158 -16.63 1.14 68.17
N ARG A 159 -15.91 0.24 67.51
CA ARG A 159 -15.45 -1.03 68.11
C ARG A 159 -14.29 -0.83 69.09
N GLU A 160 -13.39 0.11 68.84
CA GLU A 160 -12.37 0.54 69.81
C GLU A 160 -13.00 1.14 71.06
N GLN A 161 -14.05 1.95 70.92
CA GLN A 161 -14.84 2.46 72.05
C GLN A 161 -15.55 1.32 72.81
N GLU A 162 -16.28 0.43 72.13
CA GLU A 162 -16.92 -0.74 72.75
C GLU A 162 -15.90 -1.59 73.53
N LEU A 163 -14.69 -1.78 72.99
CA LEU A 163 -13.62 -2.54 73.64
C LEU A 163 -13.03 -1.82 74.85
N ALA A 164 -12.90 -0.49 74.80
CA ALA A 164 -12.47 0.31 75.94
C ALA A 164 -13.48 0.23 77.09
N GLU A 165 -14.77 0.41 76.80
CA GLU A 165 -15.87 0.33 77.76
C GLU A 165 -15.98 -1.07 78.42
N LYS A 166 -15.87 -2.13 77.61
CA LYS A 166 -15.81 -3.52 78.09
C LYS A 166 -14.56 -3.77 78.94
N THR A 167 -13.43 -3.15 78.60
CA THR A 167 -12.18 -3.25 79.38
C THR A 167 -12.28 -2.53 80.72
N THR A 168 -12.96 -1.39 80.81
CA THR A 168 -13.25 -0.74 82.11
C THR A 168 -14.22 -1.56 82.95
N ALA A 169 -15.34 -2.02 82.38
CA ALA A 169 -16.30 -2.86 83.10
C ALA A 169 -15.67 -4.17 83.63
N LEU A 170 -14.77 -4.79 82.86
CA LEU A 170 -14.02 -5.96 83.29
C LEU A 170 -13.04 -5.66 84.45
N LYS A 171 -12.41 -4.48 84.48
CA LYS A 171 -11.57 -4.06 85.61
C LYS A 171 -12.41 -3.87 86.87
N ASP A 172 -13.55 -3.20 86.76
CA ASP A 172 -14.46 -2.96 87.89
C ASP A 172 -15.05 -4.27 88.44
N ALA A 173 -15.44 -5.19 87.55
CA ALA A 173 -15.88 -6.53 87.93
C ALA A 173 -14.79 -7.34 88.65
N ASN A 174 -13.53 -7.26 88.18
CA ASN A 174 -12.40 -7.90 88.89
C ASN A 174 -12.14 -7.27 90.27
N ILE A 175 -12.27 -5.94 90.41
CA ILE A 175 -12.17 -5.25 91.71
C ILE A 175 -13.30 -5.69 92.66
N GLN A 176 -14.52 -5.91 92.15
CA GLN A 176 -15.63 -6.44 92.94
C GLN A 176 -15.39 -7.91 93.35
N LEU A 177 -14.93 -8.77 92.44
CA LEU A 177 -14.56 -10.15 92.74
C LEU A 177 -13.47 -10.23 93.80
N GLU A 178 -12.47 -9.35 93.76
CA GLU A 178 -11.39 -9.34 94.75
C GLU A 178 -11.87 -8.84 96.12
N LYS A 179 -12.79 -7.86 96.17
CA LYS A 179 -13.48 -7.49 97.43
C LYS A 179 -14.27 -8.66 98.01
N LEU A 180 -15.01 -9.40 97.18
CA LEU A 180 -15.78 -10.57 97.61
C LEU A 180 -14.89 -11.73 98.06
N ARG A 181 -13.73 -11.98 97.41
CA ARG A 181 -12.73 -12.96 97.86
C ARG A 181 -12.17 -12.62 99.23
N ASN A 182 -11.83 -11.35 99.46
CA ASN A 182 -11.36 -10.88 100.77
C ASN A 182 -12.44 -11.03 101.84
N GLU A 183 -13.70 -10.76 101.53
CA GLU A 183 -14.82 -10.95 102.45
C GLU A 183 -15.10 -12.44 102.74
N VAL A 184 -15.03 -13.32 101.76
CA VAL A 184 -15.09 -14.79 101.97
C VAL A 184 -13.92 -15.27 102.84
N GLY A 185 -12.71 -14.73 102.63
CA GLY A 185 -11.54 -15.00 103.49
C GLY A 185 -11.71 -14.47 104.92
N ARG A 186 -12.43 -13.35 105.10
CA ARG A 186 -12.80 -12.81 106.41
C ARG A 186 -13.83 -13.69 107.12
N LEU A 187 -14.85 -14.16 106.39
CA LEU A 187 -15.91 -15.03 106.91
C LEU A 187 -15.39 -16.41 107.31
N ARG A 188 -14.51 -17.04 106.52
CA ARG A 188 -13.89 -18.34 106.89
C ARG A 188 -13.18 -18.30 108.24
N ARG A 189 -12.46 -17.21 108.55
CA ARG A 189 -11.82 -17.04 109.86
C ARG A 189 -12.82 -16.88 111.01
N GLN A 190 -14.04 -16.41 110.72
CA GLN A 190 -15.12 -16.38 111.72
C GLN A 190 -15.82 -17.73 111.85
N GLU A 191 -15.89 -18.51 110.77
CA GLU A 191 -16.37 -19.90 110.77
C GLU A 191 -15.42 -20.81 111.57
N GLU A 192 -14.10 -20.67 111.38
CA GLU A 192 -13.04 -21.29 112.19
C GLU A 192 -13.23 -20.97 113.69
N LEU A 193 -13.27 -19.68 114.06
CA LEU A 193 -13.48 -19.25 115.46
C LEU A 193 -14.84 -19.67 116.05
N LEU A 194 -15.88 -19.83 115.22
CA LEU A 194 -17.18 -20.35 115.67
C LEU A 194 -17.14 -21.86 115.89
N SER A 195 -16.28 -22.60 115.19
CA SER A 195 -16.03 -24.02 115.45
C SER A 195 -15.29 -24.19 116.78
N ASP A 196 -14.22 -23.42 117.02
CA ASP A 196 -13.47 -23.44 118.28
C ASP A 196 -14.39 -23.22 119.49
N VAL A 197 -15.28 -22.22 119.40
CA VAL A 197 -16.26 -21.89 120.45
C VAL A 197 -17.36 -22.96 120.60
N GLN A 198 -17.70 -23.70 119.53
CA GLN A 198 -18.64 -24.83 119.61
C GLN A 198 -18.01 -26.02 120.34
N ASP A 199 -16.75 -26.35 120.06
CA ASP A 199 -16.00 -27.41 120.73
C ASP A 199 -15.79 -27.10 122.22
N ASP A 200 -15.44 -25.84 122.56
CA ASP A 200 -15.37 -25.37 123.95
C ASP A 200 -16.73 -25.47 124.67
N LEU A 201 -17.84 -25.11 124.00
CA LEU A 201 -19.18 -25.22 124.57
C LEU A 201 -19.63 -26.68 124.76
N GLU A 202 -19.27 -27.60 123.85
CA GLU A 202 -19.54 -29.03 124.02
C GLU A 202 -18.70 -29.61 125.18
N SER A 203 -17.43 -29.22 125.30
CA SER A 203 -16.55 -29.56 126.43
C SER A 203 -17.11 -29.05 127.78
N LEU A 204 -17.63 -27.82 127.81
CA LEU A 204 -18.30 -27.26 129.00
C LEU A 204 -19.63 -27.97 129.32
N ARG A 205 -20.41 -28.37 128.31
CA ARG A 205 -21.62 -29.17 128.52
C ARG A 205 -21.30 -30.58 129.04
N HIS A 206 -20.22 -31.20 128.56
CA HIS A 206 -19.77 -32.50 129.04
C HIS A 206 -19.21 -32.46 130.48
N SER A 207 -18.46 -31.43 130.86
CA SER A 207 -17.99 -31.25 132.24
C SER A 207 -19.17 -30.95 133.18
N SER A 208 -20.01 -29.95 132.86
CA SER A 208 -21.21 -29.63 133.66
C SER A 208 -22.16 -30.82 133.82
N SER A 209 -22.32 -31.67 132.80
CA SER A 209 -23.10 -32.91 132.87
C SER A 209 -22.50 -33.95 133.84
N ARG A 210 -21.16 -34.10 133.86
CA ARG A 210 -20.46 -34.96 134.84
C ARG A 210 -20.62 -34.41 136.27
N ASP A 211 -20.48 -33.10 136.45
CA ASP A 211 -20.62 -32.45 137.75
C ASP A 211 -22.06 -32.56 138.29
N LEU A 212 -23.07 -32.38 137.43
CA LEU A 212 -24.48 -32.61 137.78
C LEU A 212 -24.75 -34.07 138.16
N ALA A 213 -24.17 -35.04 137.46
CA ALA A 213 -24.28 -36.46 137.84
C ALA A 213 -23.59 -36.75 139.19
N HIS A 214 -22.47 -36.10 139.48
CA HIS A 214 -21.78 -36.19 140.77
C HIS A 214 -22.60 -35.55 141.90
N LEU A 215 -23.23 -34.40 141.66
CA LEU A 215 -24.10 -33.74 142.64
C LEU A 215 -25.39 -34.53 142.88
N ALA A 216 -26.01 -35.10 141.85
CA ALA A 216 -27.19 -35.94 141.98
C ALA A 216 -26.94 -37.20 142.83
N THR A 217 -25.77 -37.84 142.67
CA THR A 217 -25.38 -39.01 143.48
C THR A 217 -25.04 -38.63 144.93
N GLN A 218 -24.50 -37.43 145.18
CA GLN A 218 -24.34 -36.90 146.55
C GLN A 218 -25.70 -36.56 147.20
N LEU A 219 -26.61 -35.92 146.45
CA LEU A 219 -27.94 -35.56 146.95
C LEU A 219 -28.73 -36.79 147.39
N ALA A 220 -28.79 -37.83 146.54
CA ALA A 220 -29.48 -39.08 146.83
C ALA A 220 -28.98 -39.76 148.13
N LYS A 221 -27.68 -39.64 148.44
CA LYS A 221 -27.12 -40.11 149.72
C LYS A 221 -27.68 -39.30 150.89
N SER A 222 -27.68 -37.97 150.80
CA SER A 222 -28.18 -37.09 151.87
C SER A 222 -29.69 -37.19 152.11
N GLU A 223 -30.48 -37.49 151.07
CA GLU A 223 -31.93 -37.69 151.21
C GLU A 223 -32.28 -38.97 151.99
N GLN A 224 -31.49 -40.04 151.80
CA GLN A 224 -31.61 -41.27 152.57
C GLN A 224 -31.31 -41.04 154.06
N GLU A 225 -30.28 -40.24 154.37
CA GLU A 225 -29.94 -39.81 155.73
C GLU A 225 -31.06 -38.95 156.35
N ARG A 226 -31.62 -37.99 155.59
CA ARG A 226 -32.74 -37.14 156.03
C ARG A 226 -34.01 -37.95 156.33
N LYS A 227 -34.30 -38.99 155.53
CA LYS A 227 -35.51 -39.82 155.72
C LYS A 227 -35.48 -40.55 157.07
N TYR A 228 -34.35 -41.14 157.42
CA TYR A 228 -34.14 -41.83 158.71
C TYR A 228 -34.42 -40.92 159.92
N LEU A 229 -34.01 -39.64 159.85
CA LEU A 229 -34.29 -38.65 160.90
C LEU A 229 -35.76 -38.21 160.94
N SER A 230 -36.46 -38.21 159.80
CA SER A 230 -37.87 -37.82 159.70
C SER A 230 -38.79 -38.81 160.43
N ASP A 231 -38.54 -40.11 160.28
CA ASP A 231 -39.37 -41.16 160.87
C ASP A 231 -39.30 -41.14 162.42
N LEU A 232 -38.16 -40.71 162.99
CA LEU A 232 -37.96 -40.53 164.43
C LEU A 232 -38.82 -39.38 165.01
N VAL A 233 -39.08 -38.32 164.24
CA VAL A 233 -39.85 -37.14 164.68
C VAL A 233 -41.36 -37.41 164.73
N VAL A 234 -41.87 -38.33 163.90
CA VAL A 234 -43.29 -38.72 163.87
C VAL A 234 -43.73 -39.35 165.19
N ILE A 235 -42.88 -40.18 165.79
CA ILE A 235 -43.13 -40.88 167.06
C ILE A 235 -43.35 -39.89 168.22
N LEU A 236 -42.69 -38.74 168.20
CA LEU A 236 -42.73 -37.75 169.29
C LEU A 236 -43.97 -36.83 169.29
N ARG A 237 -44.80 -36.86 168.23
CA ARG A 237 -46.00 -35.99 168.11
C ARG A 237 -47.32 -36.63 168.57
N GLN A 238 -47.29 -37.83 169.14
CA GLN A 238 -48.49 -38.54 169.62
C GLN A 238 -48.66 -38.43 171.15
N SER A 239 -48.63 -37.21 171.70
CA SER A 239 -48.98 -36.96 173.11
C SER A 239 -49.40 -35.50 173.37
N ALA A 240 -50.05 -35.27 174.52
CA ALA A 240 -50.68 -34.03 174.99
C ALA A 240 -51.94 -33.59 174.21
N ASN A 241 -53.06 -33.53 174.95
CA ASN A 241 -54.41 -33.14 174.53
C ASN A 241 -54.92 -32.02 175.46
N ASP A 242 -56.10 -31.45 175.17
CA ASP A 242 -56.98 -30.77 176.14
C ASP A 242 -56.49 -29.43 176.79
N SER A 243 -57.37 -28.53 177.28
CA SER A 243 -58.84 -28.39 177.13
C SER A 243 -59.35 -27.01 177.59
N SER A 244 -60.63 -26.74 177.26
CA SER A 244 -61.63 -26.06 178.12
C SER A 244 -61.62 -24.52 178.28
N PRO A 245 -62.77 -23.91 178.67
CA PRO A 245 -63.16 -22.59 178.17
C PRO A 245 -63.55 -21.55 179.25
N ASP A 246 -63.89 -20.33 178.79
CA ASP A 246 -64.57 -19.28 179.56
C ASP A 246 -65.68 -18.68 178.69
N GLU A 247 -66.87 -19.31 178.67
CA GLU A 247 -67.63 -19.44 177.42
C GLU A 247 -68.73 -18.40 177.17
N THR A 248 -68.98 -17.44 178.06
CA THR A 248 -70.09 -16.47 177.94
C THR A 248 -69.62 -15.06 177.61
N VAL A 249 -68.75 -14.45 178.42
CA VAL A 249 -68.11 -13.17 178.03
C VAL A 249 -67.20 -13.38 176.82
N ALA A 250 -66.52 -14.54 176.72
CA ALA A 250 -65.80 -14.87 175.50
C ALA A 250 -66.71 -15.30 174.34
N SER A 251 -68.00 -15.63 174.50
CA SER A 251 -68.88 -15.84 173.32
C SER A 251 -69.45 -14.54 172.76
N GLU A 252 -69.80 -13.54 173.58
CA GLU A 252 -70.10 -12.20 173.05
C GLU A 252 -68.86 -11.53 172.46
N ARG A 253 -67.71 -11.64 173.14
CA ARG A 253 -66.43 -11.18 172.59
C ARG A 253 -66.07 -11.95 171.32
N ARG A 254 -66.18 -13.29 171.27
CA ARG A 254 -66.02 -14.07 170.03
C ARG A 254 -67.01 -13.66 168.97
N LEU A 255 -68.26 -13.29 169.28
CA LEU A 255 -69.24 -12.87 168.27
C LEU A 255 -68.88 -11.52 167.64
N LEU A 256 -68.33 -10.59 168.44
CA LEU A 256 -67.84 -9.30 167.94
C LEU A 256 -66.48 -9.44 167.24
N GLU A 257 -65.57 -10.28 167.75
CA GLU A 257 -64.30 -10.62 167.09
C GLU A 257 -64.54 -11.41 165.80
N GLN A 258 -65.52 -12.33 165.78
CA GLN A 258 -65.96 -13.04 164.58
C GLN A 258 -66.56 -12.07 163.57
N ARG A 259 -67.43 -11.13 163.97
CA ARG A 259 -67.96 -10.12 163.04
C ARG A 259 -66.89 -9.16 162.52
N LEU A 260 -65.89 -8.84 163.35
CA LEU A 260 -64.73 -8.04 162.94
C LEU A 260 -63.85 -8.84 161.97
N GLU A 261 -63.64 -10.14 162.21
CA GLU A 261 -62.87 -11.02 161.35
C GLU A 261 -63.62 -11.36 160.05
N GLU A 262 -64.94 -11.56 160.08
CA GLU A 262 -65.81 -11.64 158.90
C GLU A 262 -65.72 -10.35 158.07
N ALA A 263 -65.72 -9.17 158.72
CA ALA A 263 -65.51 -7.90 158.03
C ALA A 263 -64.09 -7.73 157.48
N HIS A 264 -63.06 -8.22 158.17
CA HIS A 264 -61.67 -8.24 157.70
C HIS A 264 -61.48 -9.21 156.53
N LEU A 265 -62.09 -10.40 156.59
CA LEU A 265 -62.09 -11.41 155.53
C LEU A 265 -62.82 -10.87 154.30
N HIS A 266 -64.02 -10.29 154.45
CA HIS A 266 -64.72 -9.62 153.35
C HIS A 266 -63.90 -8.45 152.77
N LEU A 267 -63.22 -7.65 153.60
CA LEU A 267 -62.33 -6.60 153.12
C LEU A 267 -61.08 -7.15 152.41
N ALA A 268 -60.56 -8.30 152.86
CA ALA A 268 -59.45 -9.01 152.24
C ALA A 268 -59.85 -9.62 150.90
N ASP A 269 -60.99 -10.31 150.82
CA ASP A 269 -61.59 -10.88 149.59
C ASP A 269 -61.89 -9.79 148.56
N ILE A 270 -62.42 -8.64 149.01
CA ILE A 270 -62.60 -7.46 148.17
C ILE A 270 -61.22 -6.98 147.68
N LYS A 271 -60.23 -6.84 148.57
CA LYS A 271 -58.89 -6.35 148.21
C LYS A 271 -58.13 -7.30 147.27
N THR A 272 -58.22 -8.62 147.44
CA THR A 272 -57.65 -9.61 146.51
C THR A 272 -58.37 -9.55 145.18
N SER A 273 -59.71 -9.52 145.16
CA SER A 273 -60.49 -9.37 143.93
C SER A 273 -60.13 -8.10 143.14
N TRP A 274 -59.97 -6.94 143.80
CA TRP A 274 -59.47 -5.72 143.16
C TRP A 274 -58.01 -5.86 142.70
N SER A 275 -57.14 -6.53 143.45
CA SER A 275 -55.73 -6.75 143.08
C SER A 275 -55.60 -7.66 141.86
N ASP A 276 -56.34 -8.77 141.82
CA ASP A 276 -56.43 -9.68 140.67
C ASP A 276 -57.03 -8.96 139.45
N LYS A 277 -58.02 -8.09 139.66
CA LYS A 277 -58.59 -7.28 138.58
C LYS A 277 -57.60 -6.25 138.05
N ILE A 278 -56.78 -5.64 138.91
CA ILE A 278 -55.68 -4.74 138.51
C ILE A 278 -54.63 -5.53 137.72
N ALA A 279 -54.11 -6.64 138.24
CA ALA A 279 -53.11 -7.48 137.55
C ALA A 279 -53.62 -8.03 136.20
N SER A 280 -54.92 -8.35 136.11
CA SER A 280 -55.59 -8.72 134.86
C SER A 280 -55.61 -7.57 133.85
N LEU A 281 -55.96 -6.35 134.29
CA LEU A 281 -55.96 -5.14 133.45
C LEU A 281 -54.55 -4.72 133.04
N GLU A 282 -53.56 -4.78 133.94
CA GLU A 282 -52.15 -4.52 133.65
C GLU A 282 -51.61 -5.52 132.61
N THR A 283 -51.96 -6.80 132.75
CA THR A 283 -51.65 -7.84 131.75
C THR A 283 -52.30 -7.52 130.40
N GLN A 284 -53.54 -7.04 130.38
CA GLN A 284 -54.25 -6.66 129.16
C GLN A 284 -53.62 -5.41 128.51
N VAL A 285 -53.30 -4.38 129.28
CA VAL A 285 -52.60 -3.17 128.82
C VAL A 285 -51.21 -3.50 128.29
N GLY A 286 -50.46 -4.40 128.96
CA GLY A 286 -49.16 -4.88 128.49
C GLY A 286 -49.25 -5.63 127.15
N ARG A 287 -50.27 -6.48 126.97
CA ARG A 287 -50.55 -7.16 125.68
C ARG A 287 -50.90 -6.16 124.58
N LEU A 288 -51.83 -5.23 124.84
CA LEU A 288 -52.24 -4.21 123.87
C LEU A 288 -51.08 -3.27 123.50
N SER A 289 -50.23 -2.90 124.46
CA SER A 289 -49.05 -2.07 124.22
C SER A 289 -48.02 -2.78 123.34
N ARG A 290 -47.82 -4.09 123.56
CA ARG A 290 -46.96 -4.92 122.69
C ARG A 290 -47.56 -5.06 121.29
N GLN A 291 -48.85 -5.38 121.17
CA GLN A 291 -49.54 -5.50 119.90
C GLN A 291 -49.46 -4.19 119.08
N ALA A 292 -49.68 -3.03 119.71
CA ALA A 292 -49.54 -1.73 119.03
C ALA A 292 -48.10 -1.45 118.56
N ALA A 293 -47.07 -1.90 119.30
CA ALA A 293 -45.67 -1.81 118.87
C ALA A 293 -45.34 -2.77 117.71
N GLU A 294 -45.89 -3.99 117.75
CA GLU A 294 -45.75 -5.02 116.71
C GLU A 294 -46.44 -4.58 115.41
N GLU A 295 -47.71 -4.19 115.46
CA GLU A 295 -48.47 -3.61 114.34
C GLU A 295 -47.80 -2.33 113.80
N GLY A 296 -47.26 -1.49 114.68
CA GLY A 296 -46.46 -0.32 114.30
C GLY A 296 -45.17 -0.70 113.57
N SER A 297 -44.54 -1.84 113.89
CA SER A 297 -43.38 -2.38 113.17
C SER A 297 -43.78 -2.98 111.83
N GLU A 298 -44.91 -3.70 111.78
CA GLU A 298 -45.46 -4.36 110.59
C GLU A 298 -45.83 -3.30 109.54
N ARG A 299 -46.54 -2.25 109.96
CA ARG A 299 -46.88 -1.11 109.12
C ARG A 299 -45.65 -0.40 108.55
N ARG A 300 -44.55 -0.29 109.32
CA ARG A 300 -43.29 0.27 108.81
C ARG A 300 -42.62 -0.65 107.78
N ARG A 301 -42.59 -1.97 108.00
CA ARG A 301 -42.06 -2.94 107.04
C ARG A 301 -42.88 -2.96 105.74
N ALA A 302 -44.20 -3.05 105.84
CA ALA A 302 -45.10 -3.00 104.68
C ALA A 302 -44.99 -1.69 103.86
N VAL A 303 -44.78 -0.53 104.51
CA VAL A 303 -44.50 0.73 103.81
C VAL A 303 -43.15 0.67 103.09
N GLN A 304 -42.08 0.22 103.76
CA GLN A 304 -40.76 0.08 103.12
C GLN A 304 -40.75 -0.91 101.94
N GLU A 305 -41.54 -1.97 101.99
CA GLU A 305 -41.72 -2.91 100.87
C GLU A 305 -42.53 -2.31 99.74
N LYS A 306 -43.64 -1.61 100.04
CA LYS A 306 -44.41 -0.85 99.06
C LYS A 306 -43.54 0.19 98.34
N ASP A 307 -42.69 0.92 99.06
CA ASP A 307 -41.85 1.96 98.48
C ASP A 307 -40.73 1.37 97.59
N LYS A 308 -40.14 0.23 97.97
CA LYS A 308 -39.24 -0.55 97.11
C LYS A 308 -39.92 -1.06 95.85
N LEU A 309 -41.16 -1.56 95.96
CA LEU A 309 -41.95 -2.04 94.82
C LEU A 309 -42.35 -0.89 93.89
N LEU A 310 -42.72 0.28 94.44
CA LEU A 310 -42.99 1.49 93.65
C LEU A 310 -41.75 1.93 92.85
N GLU A 311 -40.56 1.95 93.45
CA GLU A 311 -39.34 2.29 92.73
C GLU A 311 -38.98 1.25 91.66
N LYS A 312 -39.24 -0.05 91.94
CA LYS A 312 -39.06 -1.12 90.96
C LYS A 312 -40.03 -1.01 89.78
N VAL A 313 -41.27 -0.57 90.03
CA VAL A 313 -42.25 -0.27 88.97
C VAL A 313 -41.78 0.89 88.11
N LYS A 314 -41.38 2.03 88.69
CA LYS A 314 -40.83 3.17 87.92
C LYS A 314 -39.62 2.78 87.06
N GLN A 315 -38.72 1.95 87.60
CA GLN A 315 -37.58 1.44 86.84
C GLN A 315 -38.04 0.66 85.61
N LEU A 316 -38.99 -0.27 85.78
CA LEU A 316 -39.52 -1.07 84.67
C LEU A 316 -40.33 -0.22 83.67
N GLU A 317 -41.06 0.81 84.12
CA GLU A 317 -41.74 1.77 83.25
C GLU A 317 -40.75 2.56 82.38
N ALA A 318 -39.64 3.04 82.97
CA ALA A 318 -38.58 3.72 82.23
C ALA A 318 -37.82 2.80 81.27
N GLU A 319 -37.53 1.56 81.68
CA GLU A 319 -36.95 0.53 80.81
C GLU A 319 -37.88 0.16 79.64
N LEU A 320 -39.19 0.07 79.88
CA LEU A 320 -40.20 -0.18 78.85
C LEU A 320 -40.31 0.98 77.85
N GLU A 321 -40.34 2.23 78.31
CA GLU A 321 -40.40 3.40 77.43
C GLU A 321 -39.11 3.55 76.60
N CYS A 322 -37.94 3.30 77.20
CA CYS A 322 -36.68 3.23 76.48
C CYS A 322 -36.72 2.16 75.37
N ASN A 323 -37.14 0.93 75.69
CA ASN A 323 -37.31 -0.14 74.71
C ASN A 323 -38.35 0.20 73.62
N ARG A 324 -39.42 0.94 73.97
CA ARG A 324 -40.45 1.38 73.01
C ARG A 324 -39.88 2.37 72.00
N LEU A 325 -39.13 3.37 72.46
CA LEU A 325 -38.42 4.32 71.60
C LEU A 325 -37.37 3.60 70.72
N ASP A 326 -36.64 2.65 71.30
CA ASP A 326 -35.64 1.87 70.58
C ASP A 326 -36.28 0.99 69.50
N SER A 327 -37.50 0.47 69.75
CA SER A 327 -38.30 -0.26 68.77
C SER A 327 -38.78 0.65 67.63
N THR A 328 -39.31 1.85 67.90
CA THR A 328 -39.73 2.78 66.84
C THR A 328 -38.56 3.32 66.02
N ASN A 329 -37.37 3.48 66.62
CA ASN A 329 -36.13 3.78 65.90
C ASN A 329 -35.70 2.64 64.96
N LYS A 330 -35.85 1.39 65.39
CA LYS A 330 -35.58 0.21 64.53
C LYS A 330 -36.61 0.09 63.42
N GLU A 331 -37.90 0.30 63.71
CA GLU A 331 -38.98 0.22 62.71
C GLU A 331 -38.89 1.33 61.66
N THR A 332 -38.56 2.57 62.05
CA THR A 332 -38.35 3.67 61.09
C THR A 332 -37.09 3.46 60.24
N LYS A 333 -36.03 2.82 60.77
CA LYS A 333 -34.88 2.38 59.99
C LYS A 333 -35.24 1.26 59.01
N ILE A 334 -36.06 0.28 59.42
CA ILE A 334 -36.55 -0.81 58.57
C ILE A 334 -37.39 -0.26 57.42
N LYS A 335 -38.26 0.73 57.67
CA LYS A 335 -39.06 1.39 56.62
C LYS A 335 -38.16 2.01 55.55
N ARG A 336 -37.22 2.88 55.94
CA ARG A 336 -36.24 3.47 54.98
C ARG A 336 -35.50 2.41 54.17
N LEU A 337 -34.95 1.38 54.83
CA LEU A 337 -34.24 0.30 54.13
C LEU A 337 -35.16 -0.54 53.21
N THR A 338 -36.48 -0.57 53.47
CA THR A 338 -37.46 -1.19 52.58
C THR A 338 -37.74 -0.29 51.37
N ASP A 339 -37.84 1.02 51.59
CA ASP A 339 -38.02 2.02 50.54
C ASP A 339 -36.78 2.07 49.62
N ASP A 340 -35.57 2.12 50.19
CA ASP A 340 -34.28 2.04 49.47
C ASP A 340 -34.21 0.77 48.59
N VAL A 341 -34.65 -0.38 49.11
CA VAL A 341 -34.67 -1.66 48.38
C VAL A 341 -35.74 -1.66 47.26
N ASN A 342 -36.88 -1.00 47.47
CA ASN A 342 -37.91 -0.86 46.45
C ASN A 342 -37.45 0.07 45.31
N GLU A 343 -36.76 1.16 45.62
CA GLU A 343 -36.18 2.10 44.65
C GLU A 343 -35.10 1.40 43.80
N LEU A 344 -34.11 0.76 44.43
CA LEU A 344 -33.09 -0.03 43.73
C LEU A 344 -33.70 -1.18 42.90
N SER A 345 -34.81 -1.78 43.34
CA SER A 345 -35.53 -2.80 42.58
C SER A 345 -36.27 -2.24 41.37
N ALA A 346 -36.75 -0.99 41.45
CA ALA A 346 -37.37 -0.28 40.33
C ALA A 346 -36.31 0.14 39.29
N GLU A 347 -35.16 0.68 39.74
CA GLU A 347 -34.01 0.97 38.87
C GLU A 347 -33.50 -0.28 38.15
N LEU A 348 -33.28 -1.38 38.87
CA LEU A 348 -32.90 -2.67 38.27
C LEU A 348 -33.93 -3.19 37.26
N LYS A 349 -35.20 -2.85 37.43
CA LYS A 349 -36.25 -3.23 36.48
C LYS A 349 -36.27 -2.32 35.25
N SER A 350 -36.05 -1.01 35.40
CA SER A 350 -35.89 -0.09 34.28
C SER A 350 -34.69 -0.51 33.43
N LEU A 351 -33.51 -0.61 34.05
CA LEU A 351 -32.28 -1.00 33.36
C LEU A 351 -32.41 -2.36 32.66
N ARG A 352 -33.21 -3.29 33.19
CA ARG A 352 -33.51 -4.56 32.49
C ARG A 352 -34.40 -4.37 31.26
N SER A 353 -35.40 -3.48 31.30
CA SER A 353 -36.20 -3.08 30.12
C SER A 353 -35.31 -2.40 29.09
N ASP A 354 -34.52 -1.41 29.51
CA ASP A 354 -33.63 -0.62 28.65
C ASP A 354 -32.61 -1.52 27.91
N ASN A 355 -31.99 -2.47 28.63
CA ASN A 355 -31.09 -3.48 28.05
C ASN A 355 -31.84 -4.48 27.15
N GLU A 356 -33.07 -4.88 27.48
CA GLU A 356 -33.85 -5.81 26.63
C GLU A 356 -34.30 -5.12 25.33
N GLU A 357 -34.68 -3.84 25.39
CA GLU A 357 -34.98 -2.99 24.25
C GLU A 357 -33.74 -2.81 23.35
N GLU A 358 -32.56 -2.46 23.91
CA GLU A 358 -31.30 -2.40 23.15
C GLU A 358 -30.96 -3.76 22.49
N ILE A 359 -31.11 -4.87 23.22
CA ILE A 359 -30.90 -6.21 22.68
C ILE A 359 -31.87 -6.52 21.54
N THR A 360 -33.13 -6.06 21.59
CA THR A 360 -34.05 -6.22 20.44
C THR A 360 -33.68 -5.34 19.26
N PHE A 361 -33.25 -4.09 19.50
CA PHE A 361 -32.77 -3.18 18.47
C PHE A 361 -31.57 -3.78 17.73
N LEU A 362 -30.51 -4.15 18.45
CA LEU A 362 -29.30 -4.77 17.89
C LEU A 362 -29.59 -6.10 17.18
N ARG A 363 -30.60 -6.87 17.62
CA ARG A 363 -31.06 -8.07 16.91
C ARG A 363 -31.73 -7.75 15.58
N THR A 364 -32.55 -6.69 15.51
CA THR A 364 -33.18 -6.26 14.26
C THR A 364 -32.18 -5.64 13.28
N GLU A 365 -31.24 -4.82 13.75
CA GLU A 365 -30.16 -4.27 12.93
C GLU A 365 -29.25 -5.38 12.38
N LEU A 366 -28.92 -6.38 13.21
CA LEU A 366 -28.18 -7.56 12.78
C LEU A 366 -28.94 -8.40 11.73
N ASP A 367 -30.27 -8.48 11.77
CA ASP A 367 -31.03 -9.20 10.74
C ASP A 367 -31.16 -8.39 9.44
N ASN A 368 -31.37 -7.07 9.54
CA ASN A 368 -31.30 -6.16 8.40
C ASN A 368 -29.95 -6.31 7.67
N ALA A 369 -28.82 -6.23 8.39
CA ALA A 369 -27.49 -6.44 7.83
C ALA A 369 -27.30 -7.85 7.21
N LYS A 370 -27.91 -8.90 7.76
CA LYS A 370 -27.94 -10.23 7.12
C LYS A 370 -28.77 -10.26 5.84
N THR A 371 -29.87 -9.50 5.75
CA THR A 371 -30.64 -9.40 4.49
C THR A 371 -29.85 -8.64 3.42
N GLU A 372 -29.18 -7.55 3.78
CA GLU A 372 -28.29 -6.82 2.87
C GLU A 372 -27.13 -7.70 2.39
N LEU A 373 -26.46 -8.43 3.28
CA LEU A 373 -25.40 -9.38 2.91
C LEU A 373 -25.90 -10.51 1.98
N LYS A 374 -27.15 -10.97 2.13
CA LYS A 374 -27.77 -11.93 1.19
C LYS A 374 -28.02 -11.30 -0.19
N VAL A 375 -28.46 -10.04 -0.24
CA VAL A 375 -28.68 -9.29 -1.50
C VAL A 375 -27.35 -9.01 -2.19
N VAL A 376 -26.34 -8.52 -1.46
CA VAL A 376 -24.98 -8.27 -1.98
C VAL A 376 -24.35 -9.56 -2.50
N ARG A 377 -24.46 -10.68 -1.76
CA ARG A 377 -23.99 -11.99 -2.24
C ARG A 377 -24.70 -12.42 -3.53
N LYS A 378 -26.04 -12.38 -3.58
CA LYS A 378 -26.78 -12.73 -4.79
C LYS A 378 -26.40 -11.84 -5.98
N ASN A 379 -26.12 -10.56 -5.75
CA ASN A 379 -25.65 -9.65 -6.78
C ASN A 379 -24.22 -10.00 -7.24
N LEU A 380 -23.33 -10.40 -6.33
CA LEU A 380 -22.00 -10.92 -6.66
C LEU A 380 -22.11 -12.19 -7.50
N ASP A 381 -22.87 -13.20 -7.04
CA ASP A 381 -23.12 -14.47 -7.75
C ASP A 381 -23.63 -14.22 -9.18
N ASN A 382 -24.54 -13.24 -9.35
CA ASN A 382 -25.01 -12.80 -10.67
C ASN A 382 -23.89 -12.17 -11.52
N THR A 383 -23.08 -11.26 -10.96
CA THR A 383 -21.99 -10.62 -11.71
C THR A 383 -20.85 -11.57 -12.06
N GLU A 384 -20.58 -12.60 -11.24
CA GLU A 384 -19.66 -13.68 -11.57
C GLU A 384 -20.21 -14.51 -12.74
N SER A 385 -21.51 -14.84 -12.73
CA SER A 385 -22.15 -15.53 -13.86
C SER A 385 -22.18 -14.72 -15.16
N GLU A 386 -22.33 -13.39 -15.11
CA GLU A 386 -22.19 -12.55 -16.32
C GLU A 386 -20.71 -12.44 -16.76
N LEU A 387 -19.76 -12.36 -15.82
CA LEU A 387 -18.33 -12.34 -16.14
C LEU A 387 -17.92 -13.63 -16.87
N ASP A 388 -18.30 -14.79 -16.35
CA ASP A 388 -18.08 -16.10 -16.99
C ASP A 388 -18.58 -16.11 -18.43
N LYS A 389 -19.81 -15.63 -18.68
CA LYS A 389 -20.38 -15.53 -20.05
C LYS A 389 -19.54 -14.63 -20.95
N THR A 390 -19.07 -13.48 -20.46
CA THR A 390 -18.23 -12.58 -21.26
C THR A 390 -16.82 -13.14 -21.52
N GLU A 391 -16.26 -13.93 -20.61
CA GLU A 391 -15.01 -14.66 -20.86
C GLU A 391 -15.22 -15.81 -21.87
N ASP A 392 -16.36 -16.49 -21.79
CA ASP A 392 -16.77 -17.54 -22.72
C ASP A 392 -17.06 -16.99 -24.14
N GLU A 393 -17.63 -15.78 -24.25
CA GLU A 393 -17.74 -15.04 -25.52
C GLU A 393 -16.37 -14.56 -26.03
N ARG A 394 -15.53 -14.02 -25.14
CA ARG A 394 -14.18 -13.56 -25.48
C ARG A 394 -13.29 -14.70 -25.98
N SER A 395 -13.43 -15.91 -25.43
CA SER A 395 -12.69 -17.10 -25.88
C SER A 395 -13.13 -17.52 -27.29
N LYS A 396 -14.43 -17.53 -27.57
CA LYS A 396 -15.00 -17.79 -28.92
C LYS A 396 -14.52 -16.75 -29.95
N LEU A 397 -14.57 -15.46 -29.60
CA LEU A 397 -14.06 -14.38 -30.44
C LEU A 397 -12.54 -14.52 -30.69
N LYS A 398 -11.77 -14.89 -29.66
CA LYS A 398 -10.32 -15.14 -29.79
C LYS A 398 -10.02 -16.30 -30.75
N ILE A 399 -10.74 -17.41 -30.65
CA ILE A 399 -10.62 -18.54 -31.58
C ILE A 399 -10.97 -18.10 -33.02
N SER A 400 -12.03 -17.31 -33.20
CA SER A 400 -12.40 -16.77 -34.52
C SER A 400 -11.28 -15.91 -35.11
N VAL A 401 -10.76 -14.93 -34.35
CA VAL A 401 -9.68 -14.04 -34.78
C VAL A 401 -8.39 -14.80 -35.10
N ASP A 402 -8.04 -15.83 -34.33
CA ASP A 402 -6.86 -16.66 -34.64
C ASP A 402 -7.07 -17.52 -35.90
N SER A 403 -8.30 -17.98 -36.18
CA SER A 403 -8.63 -18.64 -37.44
C SER A 403 -8.58 -17.68 -38.64
N GLU A 404 -9.00 -16.42 -38.47
CA GLU A 404 -8.88 -15.37 -39.48
C GLU A 404 -7.41 -14.98 -39.71
N HIS A 405 -6.58 -14.94 -38.66
CA HIS A 405 -5.14 -14.74 -38.80
C HIS A 405 -4.47 -15.89 -39.56
N LEU A 406 -4.87 -17.15 -39.32
CA LEU A 406 -4.35 -18.31 -40.04
C LEU A 406 -4.73 -18.29 -41.53
N THR A 407 -5.98 -17.96 -41.86
CA THR A 407 -6.42 -17.81 -43.26
C THR A 407 -5.75 -16.62 -43.94
N ASN A 408 -5.62 -15.47 -43.27
CA ASN A 408 -4.86 -14.32 -43.78
C ASN A 408 -3.37 -14.66 -44.00
N ALA A 409 -2.74 -15.44 -43.12
CA ALA A 409 -1.37 -15.90 -43.31
C ALA A 409 -1.23 -16.82 -44.53
N SER A 410 -2.18 -17.73 -44.73
CA SER A 410 -2.25 -18.59 -45.93
C SER A 410 -2.43 -17.76 -47.22
N LEU A 411 -3.37 -16.81 -47.22
CA LEU A 411 -3.59 -15.89 -48.35
C LEU A 411 -2.33 -15.05 -48.65
N ARG A 412 -1.62 -14.56 -47.64
CA ARG A 412 -0.33 -13.85 -47.81
C ARG A 412 0.77 -14.74 -48.40
N GLN A 413 0.81 -16.03 -48.05
CA GLN A 413 1.73 -16.98 -48.70
C GLN A 413 1.35 -17.23 -50.17
N ILE A 414 0.05 -17.31 -50.49
CA ILE A 414 -0.43 -17.46 -51.87
C ILE A 414 -0.11 -16.22 -52.70
N ILE A 415 -0.34 -15.01 -52.15
CA ILE A 415 0.05 -13.74 -52.80
C ILE A 415 1.55 -13.71 -53.06
N THR A 416 2.40 -14.01 -52.06
CA THR A 416 3.86 -14.06 -52.24
C THR A 416 4.30 -15.04 -53.34
N LYS A 417 3.62 -16.18 -53.50
CA LYS A 417 3.88 -17.14 -54.60
C LYS A 417 3.50 -16.55 -55.95
N LEU A 418 2.29 -16.00 -56.07
CA LEU A 418 1.80 -15.37 -57.31
C LEU A 418 2.65 -14.15 -57.71
N GLU A 419 3.16 -13.38 -56.76
CA GLU A 419 4.09 -12.27 -57.00
C GLU A 419 5.44 -12.78 -57.52
N LYS A 420 5.95 -13.90 -57.00
CA LYS A 420 7.17 -14.56 -57.50
C LYS A 420 6.95 -15.12 -58.90
N GLU A 421 5.86 -15.85 -59.14
CA GLU A 421 5.51 -16.42 -60.44
C GLU A 421 5.31 -15.32 -61.50
N LEU A 422 4.66 -14.21 -61.14
CA LEU A 422 4.53 -13.02 -61.99
C LEU A 422 5.88 -12.33 -62.24
N GLY A 423 6.81 -12.36 -61.28
CA GLY A 423 8.18 -11.86 -61.46
C GLY A 423 9.01 -12.74 -62.39
N GLU A 424 8.89 -14.06 -62.26
CA GLU A 424 9.51 -15.05 -63.13
C GLU A 424 8.95 -14.95 -64.56
N GLU A 425 7.63 -14.80 -64.72
CA GLU A 425 7.02 -14.64 -66.05
C GLU A 425 7.35 -13.29 -66.70
N LYS A 426 7.46 -12.20 -65.92
CA LYS A 426 8.02 -10.93 -66.43
C LYS A 426 9.47 -11.08 -66.90
N SER A 427 10.28 -11.89 -66.21
CA SER A 427 11.65 -12.20 -66.62
C SER A 427 11.69 -13.05 -67.91
N ASN A 428 10.84 -14.08 -68.00
CA ASN A 428 10.66 -14.90 -69.19
C ASN A 428 10.23 -14.05 -70.40
N SER A 429 9.18 -13.24 -70.24
CA SER A 429 8.67 -12.32 -71.25
C SER A 429 9.75 -11.33 -71.73
N LEU A 430 10.50 -10.73 -70.80
CA LEU A 430 11.63 -9.85 -71.15
C LEU A 430 12.74 -10.60 -71.91
N ASN A 431 13.02 -11.86 -71.55
CA ASN A 431 14.02 -12.67 -72.25
C ASN A 431 13.53 -13.12 -73.63
N VAL A 432 12.24 -13.43 -73.81
CA VAL A 432 11.60 -13.66 -75.11
C VAL A 432 11.63 -12.39 -75.95
N GLN A 433 11.43 -11.20 -75.37
CA GLN A 433 11.53 -9.93 -76.09
C GLN A 433 12.99 -9.63 -76.51
N LYS A 434 13.99 -9.99 -75.70
CA LYS A 434 15.42 -9.92 -76.06
C LYS A 434 15.78 -10.90 -77.18
N THR A 435 15.29 -12.14 -77.15
CA THR A 435 15.56 -13.09 -78.25
C THR A 435 14.83 -12.71 -79.53
N LEU A 436 13.58 -12.21 -79.44
CA LEU A 436 12.82 -11.71 -80.58
C LEU A 436 13.48 -10.48 -81.22
N THR A 437 13.97 -9.52 -80.41
CA THR A 437 14.71 -8.36 -80.94
C THR A 437 16.05 -8.76 -81.54
N ARG A 438 16.79 -9.70 -80.94
CA ARG A 438 18.00 -10.30 -81.55
C ARG A 438 17.68 -10.94 -82.90
N VAL A 439 16.73 -11.87 -82.96
CA VAL A 439 16.32 -12.56 -84.20
C VAL A 439 15.80 -11.58 -85.26
N THR A 440 15.12 -10.50 -84.85
CA THR A 440 14.68 -9.44 -85.78
C THR A 440 15.86 -8.66 -86.33
N SER A 441 16.86 -8.33 -85.51
CA SER A 441 18.10 -7.68 -85.98
C SER A 441 18.90 -8.60 -86.91
N GLU A 442 19.01 -9.90 -86.58
CA GLU A 442 19.65 -10.91 -87.41
C GLU A 442 18.94 -11.05 -88.75
N LYS A 443 17.60 -11.15 -88.77
CA LYS A 443 16.78 -11.13 -90.00
C LYS A 443 17.03 -9.87 -90.83
N ASN A 444 17.12 -8.71 -90.21
CA ASN A 444 17.36 -7.44 -90.91
C ASN A 444 18.78 -7.39 -91.50
N THR A 445 19.82 -7.87 -90.79
CA THR A 445 21.17 -8.01 -91.38
C THR A 445 21.23 -9.06 -92.50
N ALA A 446 20.46 -10.14 -92.40
CA ALA A 446 20.35 -11.14 -93.47
C ALA A 446 19.63 -10.57 -94.70
N LEU A 447 18.59 -9.75 -94.53
CA LEU A 447 17.92 -9.02 -95.61
C LEU A 447 18.86 -8.00 -96.27
N LEU A 448 19.66 -7.27 -95.49
CA LEU A 448 20.67 -6.35 -96.04
C LEU A 448 21.73 -7.10 -96.86
N ARG A 449 22.29 -8.21 -96.33
CA ARG A 449 23.21 -9.07 -97.10
C ARG A 449 22.56 -9.66 -98.36
N ASN A 450 21.27 -10.01 -98.31
CA ASN A 450 20.55 -10.54 -99.47
C ASN A 450 20.33 -9.45 -100.55
N ALA A 451 20.03 -8.21 -100.14
CA ALA A 451 19.99 -7.06 -101.04
C ALA A 451 21.38 -6.76 -101.66
N GLU A 452 22.44 -6.80 -100.86
CA GLU A 452 23.84 -6.61 -101.28
C GLU A 452 24.30 -7.70 -102.27
N VAL A 453 24.00 -8.98 -101.99
CA VAL A 453 24.25 -10.10 -102.90
C VAL A 453 23.41 -9.98 -104.18
N SER A 454 22.14 -9.54 -104.07
CA SER A 454 21.28 -9.29 -105.24
C SER A 454 21.81 -8.15 -106.12
N GLN A 455 22.38 -7.10 -105.51
CA GLN A 455 23.03 -5.99 -106.22
C GLN A 455 24.31 -6.44 -106.93
N GLN A 456 25.15 -7.27 -106.28
CA GLN A 456 26.31 -7.89 -106.92
C GLN A 456 25.91 -8.83 -108.07
N MET A 457 24.86 -9.63 -107.87
CA MET A 457 24.31 -10.53 -108.89
C MET A 457 23.86 -9.76 -110.15
N GLU A 458 23.20 -8.61 -110.00
CA GLU A 458 22.77 -7.81 -111.14
C GLU A 458 23.93 -7.06 -111.82
N LEU A 459 24.94 -6.60 -111.07
CA LEU A 459 26.21 -6.10 -111.64
C LEU A 459 26.91 -7.16 -112.50
N VAL A 460 26.97 -8.41 -112.02
CA VAL A 460 27.54 -9.54 -112.79
C VAL A 460 26.73 -9.79 -114.06
N LYS A 461 25.38 -9.81 -114.00
CA LYS A 461 24.53 -9.91 -115.21
C LYS A 461 24.69 -8.75 -116.17
N GLN A 462 24.95 -7.53 -115.68
CA GLN A 462 25.16 -6.37 -116.55
C GLN A 462 26.49 -6.48 -117.30
N ASN A 463 27.55 -6.97 -116.64
CA ASN A 463 28.83 -7.29 -117.28
C ASN A 463 28.69 -8.45 -118.28
N MET A 464 27.93 -9.49 -117.95
CA MET A 464 27.61 -10.62 -118.84
C MET A 464 26.95 -10.13 -120.14
N ARG A 465 25.89 -9.31 -120.04
CA ARG A 465 25.20 -8.70 -121.18
C ARG A 465 26.09 -7.79 -122.03
N ARG A 466 27.14 -7.21 -121.44
CA ARG A 466 28.17 -6.44 -122.14
C ARG A 466 29.08 -7.34 -122.96
N GLN A 467 29.56 -8.45 -122.37
CA GLN A 467 30.34 -9.45 -123.10
C GLN A 467 29.51 -10.14 -124.20
N GLU A 468 28.22 -10.36 -124.02
CA GLU A 468 27.31 -10.86 -125.06
C GLU A 468 27.14 -9.89 -126.24
N THR A 469 27.18 -8.57 -126.00
CA THR A 469 27.14 -7.57 -127.07
C THR A 469 28.48 -7.46 -127.79
N ASP A 470 29.60 -7.43 -127.05
CA ASP A 470 30.95 -7.48 -127.63
C ASP A 470 31.17 -8.75 -128.50
N MET A 471 30.63 -9.91 -128.07
CA MET A 471 30.67 -11.17 -128.81
C MET A 471 29.87 -11.10 -130.13
N ASN A 472 28.69 -10.51 -130.13
CA ASN A 472 27.85 -10.37 -131.33
C ASN A 472 28.46 -9.41 -132.37
N ASP A 473 29.13 -8.36 -131.93
CA ASP A 473 29.90 -7.47 -132.82
C ASP A 473 31.09 -8.18 -133.48
N MET A 474 31.75 -9.09 -132.75
CA MET A 474 32.82 -9.93 -133.30
C MET A 474 32.30 -11.00 -134.27
N LEU A 475 31.13 -11.61 -133.99
CA LEU A 475 30.46 -12.52 -134.91
C LEU A 475 30.04 -11.82 -136.22
N SER A 476 29.53 -10.58 -136.13
CA SER A 476 29.18 -9.77 -137.31
C SER A 476 30.41 -9.44 -138.18
N LYS A 477 31.57 -9.19 -137.56
CA LYS A 477 32.84 -8.97 -138.28
C LYS A 477 33.35 -10.24 -138.97
N LEU A 478 33.19 -11.42 -138.35
CA LEU A 478 33.53 -12.70 -138.97
C LEU A 478 32.66 -12.97 -140.21
N ALA A 479 31.35 -12.77 -140.12
CA ALA A 479 30.43 -12.96 -141.24
C ALA A 479 30.77 -12.06 -142.46
N HIS A 480 31.24 -10.83 -142.21
CA HIS A 480 31.64 -9.92 -143.30
C HIS A 480 32.92 -10.39 -144.01
N LEU A 481 33.90 -10.92 -143.26
CA LEU A 481 35.16 -11.45 -143.80
C LEU A 481 34.97 -12.76 -144.59
N GLU A 482 33.96 -13.57 -144.26
CA GLU A 482 33.62 -14.77 -145.07
C GLU A 482 33.06 -14.41 -146.45
N ASP A 483 32.28 -13.34 -146.56
CA ASP A 483 31.71 -12.89 -147.84
C ASP A 483 32.78 -12.31 -148.79
N GLU A 484 33.75 -11.55 -148.28
CA GLU A 484 34.92 -11.12 -149.06
C GLU A 484 35.78 -12.31 -149.52
N ASN A 485 35.98 -13.31 -148.64
CA ASN A 485 36.74 -14.52 -148.94
C ASN A 485 36.06 -15.36 -150.05
N ASN A 486 34.74 -15.36 -150.13
CA ASN A 486 34.02 -16.04 -151.21
C ASN A 486 34.17 -15.34 -152.58
N LYS A 487 34.13 -13.99 -152.61
CA LYS A 487 34.43 -13.21 -153.83
C LYS A 487 35.86 -13.46 -154.34
N LEU A 488 36.82 -13.64 -153.44
CA LEU A 488 38.21 -14.00 -153.76
C LEU A 488 38.38 -15.41 -154.37
N LYS A 489 37.45 -16.35 -154.12
CA LYS A 489 37.48 -17.69 -154.74
C LYS A 489 36.99 -17.64 -156.19
N GLU A 490 35.98 -16.83 -156.48
CA GLU A 490 35.41 -16.69 -157.82
C GLU A 490 36.41 -16.04 -158.79
N THR A 491 37.14 -15.01 -158.36
CA THR A 491 38.23 -14.41 -159.14
C THR A 491 39.35 -15.41 -159.47
N LYS A 492 39.72 -16.30 -158.54
CA LYS A 492 40.72 -17.36 -158.80
C LYS A 492 40.28 -18.35 -159.88
N LEU A 493 38.99 -18.66 -159.96
CA LEU A 493 38.46 -19.60 -160.97
C LEU A 493 38.54 -19.02 -162.39
N ILE A 494 38.45 -17.69 -162.52
CA ILE A 494 38.65 -16.97 -163.79
C ILE A 494 40.14 -16.94 -164.16
N GLU A 495 41.02 -16.65 -163.21
CA GLU A 495 42.48 -16.66 -163.39
C GLU A 495 42.97 -18.04 -163.90
N GLN A 496 42.44 -19.13 -163.34
CA GLN A 496 42.82 -20.49 -163.73
C GLN A 496 42.44 -20.83 -165.18
N LYS A 497 41.30 -20.32 -165.69
CA LYS A 497 40.91 -20.52 -167.09
C LYS A 497 41.84 -19.78 -168.07
N LEU A 498 42.28 -18.58 -167.70
CA LEU A 498 43.24 -17.80 -168.51
C LEU A 498 44.62 -18.47 -168.53
N ARG A 499 45.09 -19.01 -167.40
CA ARG A 499 46.36 -19.78 -167.32
C ARG A 499 46.36 -20.98 -168.27
N ASN A 500 45.26 -21.74 -168.36
CA ASN A 500 45.18 -22.88 -169.28
C ASN A 500 45.25 -22.45 -170.75
N SER A 501 44.58 -21.36 -171.14
CA SER A 501 44.61 -20.86 -172.52
C SER A 501 45.98 -20.29 -172.92
N ILE A 502 46.77 -19.80 -171.97
CA ILE A 502 48.18 -19.41 -172.20
C ILE A 502 49.02 -20.65 -172.53
N ALA A 503 48.88 -21.74 -171.76
CA ALA A 503 49.65 -22.97 -171.98
C ALA A 503 49.41 -23.59 -173.38
N GLU A 504 48.16 -23.62 -173.87
CA GLU A 504 47.83 -24.11 -175.22
C GLU A 504 48.46 -23.26 -176.35
N LEU A 505 48.70 -21.97 -176.11
CA LEU A 505 49.39 -21.08 -177.04
C LEU A 505 50.92 -21.22 -176.93
N GLU A 506 51.44 -21.48 -175.73
CA GLU A 506 52.87 -21.76 -175.50
C GLU A 506 53.31 -23.05 -176.20
N ASP A 507 52.50 -24.11 -176.20
CA ASP A 507 52.80 -25.36 -176.93
C ASP A 507 52.86 -25.16 -178.46
N GLN A 508 51.96 -24.35 -179.03
CA GLN A 508 52.02 -24.00 -180.47
C GLN A 508 53.28 -23.17 -180.81
N VAL A 509 53.79 -22.39 -179.86
CA VAL A 509 55.05 -21.64 -179.98
C VAL A 509 56.27 -22.57 -179.81
N LEU A 510 56.21 -23.57 -178.92
CA LEU A 510 57.27 -24.57 -178.76
C LEU A 510 57.48 -25.41 -180.02
N GLU A 511 56.40 -25.84 -180.69
CA GLU A 511 56.52 -26.67 -181.89
C GLU A 511 57.12 -25.88 -183.08
N LYS A 512 56.74 -24.60 -183.25
CA LYS A 512 57.37 -23.74 -184.26
C LYS A 512 58.82 -23.40 -183.91
N ASN A 513 59.18 -23.30 -182.64
CA ASN A 513 60.57 -23.09 -182.21
C ASN A 513 61.50 -24.27 -182.50
N LYS A 514 61.00 -25.52 -182.62
CA LYS A 514 61.82 -26.66 -183.08
C LYS A 514 62.32 -26.46 -184.51
N ASN A 515 61.45 -26.03 -185.42
CA ASN A 515 61.83 -25.71 -186.81
C ASN A 515 62.84 -24.54 -186.88
N ILE A 516 62.67 -23.52 -186.03
CA ILE A 516 63.58 -22.36 -185.99
C ILE A 516 64.98 -22.77 -185.51
N LYS A 517 65.11 -23.67 -184.51
CA LYS A 517 66.42 -24.14 -184.01
C LYS A 517 67.25 -24.86 -185.08
N MET A 518 66.62 -25.60 -185.99
CA MET A 518 67.33 -26.28 -187.09
C MET A 518 67.91 -25.27 -188.11
N LEU A 519 67.27 -24.10 -188.28
CA LEU A 519 67.75 -23.04 -189.16
C LEU A 519 68.79 -22.13 -188.48
N GLN A 520 68.69 -21.87 -187.18
CA GLN A 520 69.60 -20.98 -186.46
C GLN A 520 71.02 -21.54 -186.31
N LEU A 521 71.19 -22.86 -186.19
CA LEU A 521 72.53 -23.48 -186.19
C LEU A 521 73.27 -23.27 -187.53
N ARG A 522 72.55 -22.97 -188.62
CA ARG A 522 73.11 -22.66 -189.95
C ARG A 522 73.43 -21.17 -190.14
N LEU A 523 73.19 -20.32 -189.14
CA LEU A 523 73.46 -18.87 -189.17
C LEU A 523 74.52 -18.42 -188.16
N ALA A 524 74.66 -19.09 -187.02
CA ALA A 524 75.61 -18.73 -185.97
C ALA A 524 77.09 -18.83 -186.40
N ASP A 525 77.41 -19.67 -187.38
CA ASP A 525 78.79 -19.88 -187.85
C ASP A 525 79.31 -18.75 -188.76
N MET A 526 78.48 -17.75 -189.10
CA MET A 526 78.85 -16.60 -189.95
C MET A 526 79.07 -15.26 -189.23
N LYS A 527 78.88 -15.18 -187.91
CA LYS A 527 79.35 -14.00 -187.13
C LYS A 527 79.79 -14.35 -185.70
N LYS A 528 80.74 -15.28 -185.67
CA LYS A 528 81.32 -15.97 -184.52
C LYS A 528 82.45 -15.17 -183.83
N THR A 529 82.44 -13.84 -183.89
CA THR A 529 83.65 -13.02 -183.64
C THR A 529 83.29 -11.61 -183.12
N LEU A 530 83.92 -11.21 -182.00
CA LEU A 530 83.68 -10.01 -181.16
C LEU A 530 82.39 -10.11 -180.30
N GLN A 531 82.37 -10.04 -178.95
CA GLN A 531 82.92 -9.09 -177.93
C GLN A 531 82.02 -7.84 -177.70
N GLN A 532 81.68 -7.38 -176.47
CA GLN A 532 81.92 -7.87 -175.07
C GLN A 532 81.04 -7.06 -174.03
N GLU A 533 80.95 -7.52 -172.75
CA GLU A 533 80.62 -6.75 -171.49
C GLU A 533 79.14 -6.34 -171.17
N LEU A 534 78.63 -6.16 -169.91
CA LEU A 534 79.14 -6.33 -168.51
C LEU A 534 78.03 -6.71 -167.43
N ARG A 535 78.18 -6.33 -166.14
CA ARG A 535 77.54 -6.83 -164.86
C ARG A 535 76.59 -5.77 -164.18
N THR A 536 76.02 -5.81 -162.94
CA THR A 536 76.20 -6.58 -161.64
C THR A 536 74.97 -6.38 -160.68
N PRO A 537 74.76 -7.17 -159.57
CA PRO A 537 73.58 -7.08 -158.65
C PRO A 537 73.86 -6.56 -157.19
N GLY A 538 72.85 -6.52 -156.27
CA GLY A 538 72.97 -6.10 -154.83
C GLY A 538 71.73 -6.40 -153.91
N ASN A 539 71.82 -6.29 -152.55
CA ASN A 539 70.78 -6.73 -151.55
C ASN A 539 70.69 -5.92 -150.16
N PRO A 540 70.53 -6.47 -148.91
CA PRO A 540 69.38 -6.33 -147.91
C PRO A 540 69.63 -5.60 -146.53
N ASN A 541 68.65 -5.56 -145.56
CA ASN A 541 68.76 -5.53 -144.03
C ASN A 541 67.38 -5.36 -143.24
N TYR A 542 67.31 -4.95 -141.94
CA TYR A 542 66.99 -5.77 -140.71
C TYR A 542 66.50 -4.98 -139.41
N HIS A 543 66.03 -5.70 -138.32
CA HIS A 543 65.89 -5.34 -136.84
C HIS A 543 64.79 -4.32 -136.33
N THR A 544 64.27 -4.19 -135.06
CA THR A 544 64.09 -4.93 -133.73
C THR A 544 62.86 -4.31 -132.90
N ASP A 545 62.55 -4.27 -131.56
CA ASP A 545 63.10 -4.67 -130.19
C ASP A 545 62.09 -4.60 -128.94
N LEU A 546 62.53 -5.06 -127.72
CA LEU A 546 62.25 -4.68 -126.27
C LEU A 546 60.88 -4.70 -125.43
N MET A 547 60.84 -5.54 -124.36
CA MET A 547 60.44 -5.35 -122.89
C MET A 547 59.00 -4.88 -122.39
N GLU A 548 58.54 -4.82 -121.10
CA GLU A 548 59.05 -5.03 -119.68
C GLU A 548 57.93 -5.29 -118.57
N ASN A 549 58.33 -5.64 -117.30
CA ASN A 549 57.79 -5.43 -115.88
C ASN A 549 56.26 -5.40 -115.48
N ASN A 550 55.74 -5.79 -114.28
CA ASN A 550 56.04 -6.59 -113.03
C ASN A 550 54.69 -6.69 -112.18
N SER A 551 54.38 -7.18 -110.93
CA SER A 551 54.92 -7.77 -109.66
C SER A 551 53.80 -8.56 -108.87
N ALA A 552 54.02 -9.18 -107.67
CA ALA A 552 52.99 -10.00 -106.96
C ALA A 552 53.10 -10.24 -105.40
N ALA A 553 51.92 -10.47 -104.74
CA ALA A 553 51.54 -11.42 -103.64
C ALA A 553 52.16 -11.47 -102.18
N VAL A 554 51.42 -12.17 -101.26
CA VAL A 554 51.84 -12.98 -100.05
C VAL A 554 51.50 -12.55 -98.56
N LEU A 555 50.56 -13.30 -97.94
CA LEU A 555 50.41 -13.95 -96.57
C LEU A 555 50.78 -13.36 -95.15
N THR A 556 49.81 -13.51 -94.22
CA THR A 556 49.82 -14.02 -92.79
C THR A 556 50.24 -13.12 -91.56
N PRO A 557 50.51 -13.59 -90.28
CA PRO A 557 49.62 -13.30 -89.12
C PRO A 557 50.32 -12.93 -87.75
N THR A 558 49.61 -13.00 -86.58
CA THR A 558 50.05 -13.50 -85.21
C THR A 558 49.50 -12.70 -83.99
N GLN A 559 49.43 -13.33 -82.78
CA GLN A 559 49.03 -12.77 -81.46
C GLN A 559 50.21 -12.62 -80.46
N VAL A 560 50.05 -11.87 -79.35
CA VAL A 560 50.95 -11.92 -78.15
C VAL A 560 50.20 -11.66 -76.81
N SER A 561 50.83 -11.97 -75.67
CA SER A 561 50.25 -11.99 -74.31
C SER A 561 51.31 -11.80 -73.19
N THR A 562 50.92 -11.30 -72.00
CA THR A 562 51.62 -11.35 -70.66
C THR A 562 50.67 -10.71 -69.61
N LYS A 563 50.47 -11.10 -68.32
CA LYS A 563 51.18 -11.79 -67.19
C LYS A 563 51.89 -10.86 -66.18
N ASN A 564 51.50 -10.91 -64.89
CA ASN A 564 52.36 -11.26 -63.72
C ASN A 564 51.65 -11.26 -62.33
N PHE A 565 52.36 -11.77 -61.30
CA PHE A 565 52.02 -12.03 -59.86
C PHE A 565 53.10 -11.34 -58.95
N PRO A 566 53.41 -11.68 -57.65
CA PRO A 566 52.71 -12.30 -56.48
C PRO A 566 52.89 -11.48 -55.14
N GLY A 567 52.63 -12.02 -53.92
CA GLY A 567 53.37 -11.58 -52.70
C GLY A 567 52.82 -11.82 -51.26
N MET A 568 53.34 -12.82 -50.55
CA MET A 568 53.11 -13.31 -49.15
C MET A 568 53.22 -12.37 -47.88
N ALA A 569 52.31 -12.62 -46.91
CA ALA A 569 52.52 -13.05 -45.49
C ALA A 569 53.00 -12.17 -44.28
N ARG A 570 52.21 -12.28 -43.17
CA ARG A 570 52.52 -12.28 -41.70
C ARG A 570 53.11 -11.04 -40.97
N ARG A 571 52.38 -10.52 -39.97
CA ARG A 571 52.56 -10.83 -38.52
C ARG A 571 51.50 -10.14 -37.61
N ASP A 572 51.39 -10.64 -36.38
CA ASP A 572 50.50 -10.16 -35.30
C ASP A 572 51.22 -9.19 -34.34
N GLU A 573 50.51 -8.15 -33.85
CA GLU A 573 50.56 -7.62 -32.48
C GLU A 573 49.23 -6.91 -32.15
N ASP A 574 48.58 -7.27 -31.04
CA ASP A 574 47.53 -6.47 -30.34
C ASP A 574 46.94 -7.19 -29.09
N ASP A 575 47.02 -8.54 -29.02
CA ASP A 575 46.31 -9.39 -28.03
C ASP A 575 46.79 -9.29 -26.56
N VAL A 576 47.58 -8.27 -26.22
CA VAL A 576 47.99 -8.00 -24.83
C VAL A 576 46.85 -7.31 -24.05
N ASN A 577 46.06 -6.45 -24.71
CA ASN A 577 45.17 -5.52 -24.00
C ASN A 577 43.86 -6.18 -23.50
N PHE A 578 43.21 -7.02 -24.32
CA PHE A 578 41.92 -7.63 -23.95
C PHE A 578 42.02 -8.65 -22.80
N LYS A 579 43.15 -9.35 -22.68
CA LYS A 579 43.36 -10.39 -21.66
C LYS A 579 43.47 -9.78 -20.25
N TYR A 580 44.18 -8.66 -20.13
CA TYR A 580 44.22 -7.87 -18.89
C TYR A 580 42.88 -7.17 -18.61
N LEU A 581 42.28 -6.52 -19.62
CA LEU A 581 40.99 -5.83 -19.46
C LEU A 581 39.90 -6.76 -18.91
N LYS A 582 39.78 -7.98 -19.45
CA LYS A 582 38.84 -8.99 -18.95
C LYS A 582 39.09 -9.35 -17.48
N HIS A 583 40.34 -9.45 -17.05
CA HIS A 583 40.69 -9.74 -15.66
C HIS A 583 40.40 -8.56 -14.72
N VAL A 584 40.71 -7.33 -15.13
CA VAL A 584 40.45 -6.12 -14.31
C VAL A 584 38.96 -5.87 -14.14
N VAL A 585 38.15 -6.00 -15.21
CA VAL A 585 36.69 -5.87 -15.13
C VAL A 585 36.07 -7.00 -14.29
N LEU A 586 36.50 -8.25 -14.48
CA LEU A 586 36.01 -9.36 -13.65
C LEU A 586 36.37 -9.17 -12.18
N LYS A 587 37.60 -8.73 -11.88
CA LYS A 587 38.04 -8.43 -10.52
C LYS A 587 37.22 -7.29 -9.91
N PHE A 588 37.00 -6.18 -10.61
CA PHE A 588 36.15 -5.08 -10.12
C PHE A 588 34.72 -5.51 -9.80
N LEU A 589 34.12 -6.42 -10.59
CA LEU A 589 32.79 -6.97 -10.34
C LEU A 589 32.72 -8.01 -9.21
N THR A 590 33.87 -8.50 -8.69
CA THR A 590 33.94 -9.59 -7.70
C THR A 590 34.77 -9.26 -6.44
N SER A 591 35.42 -8.09 -6.39
CA SER A 591 36.22 -7.65 -5.25
C SER A 591 35.37 -7.03 -4.13
N ARG A 592 35.96 -6.90 -2.93
CA ARG A 592 35.30 -6.25 -1.80
C ARG A 592 35.28 -4.73 -1.97
N GLU A 593 34.32 -4.08 -1.33
CA GLU A 593 33.89 -2.69 -1.61
C GLU A 593 34.98 -1.60 -1.47
N TYR A 594 36.06 -1.86 -0.74
CA TYR A 594 37.20 -0.95 -0.62
C TYR A 594 38.18 -1.10 -1.80
N GLU A 595 38.43 -2.33 -2.25
CA GLU A 595 39.30 -2.61 -3.40
C GLU A 595 38.69 -2.11 -4.71
N ALA A 596 37.36 -2.19 -4.83
CA ALA A 596 36.62 -1.71 -6.00
C ALA A 596 36.88 -0.21 -6.27
N GLN A 597 36.93 0.64 -5.24
CA GLN A 597 37.18 2.08 -5.42
C GLN A 597 38.57 2.38 -5.99
N HIS A 598 39.60 1.63 -5.57
CA HIS A 598 40.95 1.79 -6.12
C HIS A 598 41.06 1.32 -7.59
N LEU A 599 40.21 0.38 -8.01
CA LEU A 599 40.18 -0.14 -9.38
C LEU A 599 39.46 0.78 -10.39
N ILE A 600 38.63 1.73 -9.94
CA ILE A 600 37.91 2.69 -10.83
C ILE A 600 38.90 3.44 -11.72
N LYS A 601 39.98 3.99 -11.15
CA LYS A 601 41.01 4.74 -11.90
C LYS A 601 41.75 3.88 -12.91
N ALA A 602 42.07 2.63 -12.54
CA ALA A 602 42.70 1.69 -13.46
C ALA A 602 41.78 1.38 -14.66
N ILE A 603 40.48 1.13 -14.41
CA ILE A 603 39.49 0.90 -15.47
C ILE A 603 39.31 2.13 -16.34
N SER A 604 39.19 3.32 -15.75
CA SER A 604 39.10 4.59 -16.47
C SER A 604 40.25 4.78 -17.46
N THR A 605 41.50 4.57 -17.02
CA THR A 605 42.69 4.65 -17.89
C THR A 605 42.77 3.55 -18.96
N LEU A 606 42.32 2.33 -18.67
CA LEU A 606 42.36 1.20 -19.61
C LEU A 606 41.25 1.28 -20.69
N LEU A 607 40.07 1.76 -20.32
CA LEU A 607 38.92 1.92 -21.24
C LEU A 607 38.81 3.31 -21.86
N LYS A 608 39.65 4.27 -21.46
CA LYS A 608 39.62 5.68 -21.88
C LYS A 608 38.27 6.35 -21.60
N PHE A 609 37.72 6.13 -20.41
CA PHE A 609 36.49 6.80 -19.98
C PHE A 609 36.67 8.32 -19.90
N THR A 610 35.58 9.04 -20.16
CA THR A 610 35.50 10.47 -19.86
C THR A 610 35.44 10.72 -18.34
N PRO A 611 35.85 11.91 -17.85
CA PRO A 611 35.71 12.27 -16.45
C PRO A 611 34.27 12.12 -15.91
N GLU A 612 33.28 12.38 -16.76
CA GLU A 612 31.86 12.23 -16.47
C GLU A 612 31.45 10.76 -16.28
N GLU A 613 32.00 9.84 -17.07
CA GLU A 613 31.75 8.39 -16.95
C GLU A 613 32.46 7.79 -15.73
N GLU A 614 33.70 8.19 -15.45
CA GLU A 614 34.41 7.79 -14.22
C GLU A 614 33.62 8.25 -12.98
N ARG A 615 33.14 9.51 -12.98
CA ARG A 615 32.33 10.04 -11.87
C ARG A 615 30.98 9.34 -11.73
N LEU A 616 30.33 8.96 -12.83
CA LEU A 616 29.06 8.23 -12.78
C LEU A 616 29.20 6.84 -12.14
N ILE A 617 30.33 6.16 -12.37
CA ILE A 617 30.65 4.87 -11.74
C ILE A 617 30.97 5.06 -10.24
N GLN A 618 31.72 6.09 -9.87
CA GLN A 618 31.97 6.47 -8.48
C GLN A 618 30.66 6.78 -7.74
N ASP A 619 29.83 7.68 -8.27
CA ASP A 619 28.52 8.06 -7.72
C ASP A 619 27.60 6.83 -7.55
N THR A 620 27.71 5.83 -8.43
CA THR A 620 26.92 4.58 -8.37
C THR A 620 27.42 3.58 -7.32
N LEU A 621 28.73 3.55 -7.06
CA LEU A 621 29.31 2.73 -5.98
C LEU A 621 29.05 3.35 -4.60
N ASP A 622 29.20 4.67 -4.46
CA ASP A 622 28.92 5.33 -3.18
C ASP A 622 27.41 5.45 -2.91
N TRP A 623 26.54 5.45 -3.93
CA TRP A 623 25.10 5.21 -3.76
C TRP A 623 24.82 3.85 -3.11
N LYS A 624 25.44 2.76 -3.61
CA LYS A 624 25.28 1.42 -3.02
C LYS A 624 25.77 1.31 -1.57
N ARG A 625 26.60 2.23 -1.10
CA ARG A 625 27.09 2.31 0.28
C ARG A 625 26.19 3.11 1.22
N SER A 626 25.15 3.79 0.71
CA SER A 626 24.30 4.69 1.49
C SER A 626 22.87 4.16 1.59
N TRP A 627 22.44 3.81 2.81
CA TRP A 627 21.09 3.28 3.11
C TRP A 627 19.96 4.25 2.69
N PHE A 628 20.24 5.55 2.61
CA PHE A 628 19.27 6.60 2.27
C PHE A 628 19.60 7.35 0.97
N GLY A 629 20.47 6.79 0.12
CA GLY A 629 20.86 7.39 -1.15
C GLY A 629 19.79 7.29 -2.24
N SER A 630 19.61 8.35 -3.03
CA SER A 630 18.85 8.30 -4.29
C SER A 630 19.72 7.74 -5.43
N LYS A 631 19.19 6.81 -6.23
CA LYS A 631 19.94 6.18 -7.33
C LYS A 631 20.42 7.23 -8.36
N PRO A 632 21.71 7.24 -8.76
CA PRO A 632 22.22 8.16 -9.76
C PRO A 632 21.48 8.09 -11.09
N LYS A 633 21.23 9.26 -11.68
CA LYS A 633 20.58 9.40 -12.99
C LYS A 633 21.63 9.37 -14.10
N TYR A 634 21.42 8.53 -15.11
CA TYR A 634 22.22 8.53 -16.34
C TYR A 634 21.82 9.73 -17.21
N TRP A 635 22.81 10.47 -17.76
CA TRP A 635 22.57 11.73 -18.49
C TRP A 635 22.68 11.63 -20.02
N GLY A 636 23.26 10.55 -20.56
CA GLY A 636 22.99 10.12 -21.93
C GLY A 636 21.64 9.39 -21.98
N VAL A 637 20.70 9.67 -22.89
CA VAL A 637 20.80 10.39 -24.18
C VAL A 637 19.95 11.68 -24.24
N GLN A 638 19.19 12.00 -23.18
CA GLN A 638 18.12 13.02 -23.25
C GLN A 638 18.58 14.47 -23.02
N GLY A 639 19.79 14.71 -22.49
CA GLY A 639 20.25 16.07 -22.13
C GLY A 639 20.54 17.01 -23.31
N LEU A 640 21.09 16.50 -24.43
CA LEU A 640 21.59 17.34 -25.52
C LEU A 640 20.51 18.18 -26.24
N ARG A 641 19.23 17.79 -26.16
CA ARG A 641 18.14 18.52 -26.82
C ARG A 641 17.73 19.81 -26.09
N ALA A 642 18.08 19.96 -24.81
CA ALA A 642 17.71 21.11 -24.00
C ALA A 642 18.75 22.25 -24.07
N GLN A 643 20.05 21.94 -23.99
CA GLN A 643 21.09 22.97 -23.93
C GLN A 643 21.38 23.66 -25.27
N LEU A 644 21.12 23.00 -26.41
CA LEU A 644 21.43 23.57 -27.73
C LEU A 644 20.55 24.77 -28.14
N MET A 645 19.32 24.89 -27.61
CA MET A 645 18.40 25.97 -28.01
C MET A 645 18.54 27.26 -27.18
N VAL A 646 19.19 27.23 -26.01
CA VAL A 646 19.30 28.41 -25.14
C VAL A 646 20.57 29.23 -25.43
N ALA A 647 21.64 28.60 -25.93
CA ALA A 647 22.97 29.21 -25.98
C ALA A 647 23.31 30.02 -27.26
N LEU A 648 22.47 29.99 -28.30
CA LEU A 648 22.78 30.56 -29.63
C LEU A 648 21.83 31.67 -30.12
N ARG A 649 20.92 32.16 -29.27
CA ARG A 649 20.32 33.50 -29.44
C ARG A 649 20.87 34.43 -28.37
N LEU A 650 21.42 35.57 -28.80
CA LEU A 650 21.91 36.71 -28.00
C LEU A 650 23.31 36.56 -27.35
N ARG A 651 24.36 36.76 -28.17
CA ARG A 651 25.52 37.61 -27.79
C ARG A 651 25.30 38.99 -28.46
N VAL A 652 25.30 40.12 -27.72
CA VAL A 652 26.46 40.95 -27.28
C VAL A 652 27.11 41.67 -28.48
N PRO A 653 27.60 42.95 -28.46
CA PRO A 653 28.01 43.86 -27.34
C PRO A 653 26.86 44.61 -26.60
N LEU A 654 27.04 45.67 -25.77
CA LEU A 654 28.23 46.51 -25.44
C LEU A 654 28.33 46.89 -23.92
N ARG A 655 28.44 48.17 -23.54
CA ARG A 655 28.75 48.73 -22.20
C ARG A 655 28.29 50.19 -22.07
N GLY A 656 28.14 50.72 -20.85
CA GLY A 656 28.17 52.18 -20.62
C GLY A 656 27.75 52.68 -19.22
N VAL A 657 28.69 52.67 -18.25
CA VAL A 657 28.84 53.56 -17.06
C VAL A 657 27.59 54.21 -16.43
N GLY A 658 27.36 53.93 -15.15
CA GLY A 658 26.34 54.58 -14.31
C GLY A 658 26.19 53.86 -12.97
#